data_AF-A0A7Y2GP58-F1
#
_entry.id   AF-A0A7Y2GP58-F1
#
_cell.length_a   1.000
_cell.length_b   1.000
_cell.length_c   1.000
_cell.angle_alpha   90.00
_cell.angle_beta   90.00
_cell.angle_gamma   90.00
#
_symmetry.space_group_name_H-M   'P 1'
#
loop_
_entity.id
_entity.type
_entity.pdbx_description
1 polymer ?
#
loop_
_entity_poly.entity_id
_entity_poly.type
_entity_poly.pdbx_seq_one_letter_code
_entity_poly.pdbx_strand_id
1 'polypeptide(L)'
;MTARKELSMNESFIQKAENIVLENLENEEFGVKELARQLGISRSQLYRKLKVLRSKSISQFIREIRLREAMKLLQNDVATVSEIDYRVGFGSPSYFNKCFHKKYGFPPGEVKNQNAEKNLVWSQDEDAEPSNLVLANSNQWSLKIKSSIALGLLAIIALIIGYAYYPVSPTHRSIAVLPLHNYTGNPEQDYFVNGFHDALIGALGQISALRVISRTSTLRYDKKNMPSIQEIADDLDVETIVEGSVMGSGERIRIQLQLIEAFPKERHLWANEYDQDLRNINVLQSDVVRNIAEEIQVGFTPEEETLLKQTPEVNEEAYKAYLKGKFHWDKLTEEDLNIAMDYFELARKIDPEYSLAYAGISLVWIGRLQQGLTSYFESGTEMKMAALKAKVMELEQSPAEVYFTLGVMSCWVDWDYAQAEVYFRKAIDLNPNYSAARAYLSHVLNIIHKPDEAMEEIELALKLDPFNPLYKALYGMDLLYARKFNKAIRVLNETLKKAPTYPVALSTLRTAYHMKSRYAEALEIWKLSYEAKKDPLAVEALRAGERTNGYPGALENLAALLIARSDTSYITPWQIATLYTRAGNEEMAISWLQKAYAARDNNIPYLGVDPIFDILREDPRFQNLLEQVNLISPKDPHL
;
A
#
# COMPACT_ATOMS: atom_id res chain seq x y z
N MET A 1 15.72 -17.72 40.16
CA MET A 1 15.70 -18.96 39.35
C MET A 1 15.01 -18.78 37.98
N THR A 2 14.10 -17.81 37.84
CA THR A 2 13.27 -17.54 36.65
C THR A 2 14.03 -16.94 35.45
N ALA A 3 14.84 -15.89 35.64
CA ALA A 3 15.55 -15.23 34.53
C ALA A 3 16.59 -16.13 33.83
N ARG A 4 17.30 -16.99 34.56
CA ARG A 4 18.26 -17.95 34.01
C ARG A 4 17.58 -19.07 33.20
N LYS A 5 16.34 -19.41 33.58
CA LYS A 5 15.52 -20.40 32.87
C LYS A 5 14.92 -19.82 31.59
N GLU A 6 14.53 -18.54 31.60
CA GLU A 6 14.05 -17.83 30.41
C GLU A 6 15.15 -17.60 29.37
N LEU A 7 16.37 -17.20 29.79
CA LEU A 7 17.51 -17.08 28.88
C LEU A 7 17.82 -18.42 28.18
N SER A 8 17.87 -19.51 28.96
CA SER A 8 18.12 -20.86 28.43
C SER A 8 17.02 -21.32 27.46
N MET A 9 15.76 -21.00 27.73
CA MET A 9 14.63 -21.33 26.85
C MET A 9 14.64 -20.50 25.55
N ASN A 10 15.04 -19.23 25.61
CA ASN A 10 15.17 -18.36 24.45
C ASN A 10 16.33 -18.77 23.54
N GLU A 11 17.47 -19.13 24.11
CA GLU A 11 18.60 -19.69 23.34
C GLU A 11 18.23 -21.01 22.68
N SER A 12 17.55 -21.89 23.41
CA SER A 12 17.03 -23.16 22.87
C SER A 12 16.06 -22.94 21.70
N PHE A 13 15.17 -21.95 21.80
CA PHE A 13 14.26 -21.59 20.71
C PHE A 13 15.02 -21.10 19.47
N ILE A 14 16.00 -20.21 19.63
CA ILE A 14 16.79 -19.71 18.50
C ILE A 14 17.59 -20.84 17.86
N GLN A 15 18.20 -21.72 18.66
CA GLN A 15 18.96 -22.84 18.14
C GLN A 15 18.05 -23.78 17.33
N LYS A 16 16.84 -24.06 17.82
CA LYS A 16 15.86 -24.86 17.09
C LYS A 16 15.46 -24.19 15.77
N ALA A 17 15.25 -22.87 15.77
CA ALA A 17 14.93 -22.12 14.56
C ALA A 17 16.10 -22.10 13.56
N GLU A 18 17.35 -21.94 14.02
CA GLU A 18 18.53 -22.02 13.15
C GLU A 18 18.69 -23.43 12.54
N ASN A 19 18.52 -24.48 13.34
CA ASN A 19 18.63 -25.86 12.88
C ASN A 19 17.60 -26.19 11.78
N ILE A 20 16.35 -25.77 11.94
CA ILE A 20 15.31 -25.97 10.92
C ILE A 20 15.70 -25.28 9.60
N VAL A 21 16.29 -24.08 9.66
CA VAL A 21 16.76 -23.39 8.44
C VAL A 21 17.90 -24.16 7.79
N LEU A 22 18.83 -24.71 8.59
CA LEU A 22 19.96 -25.50 8.10
C LEU A 22 19.52 -26.85 7.49
N GLU A 23 18.52 -27.51 8.07
CA GLU A 23 17.93 -28.74 7.53
C GLU A 23 17.22 -28.52 6.17
N ASN A 24 16.80 -27.28 5.91
CA ASN A 24 16.12 -26.88 4.67
C ASN A 24 16.97 -25.93 3.82
N LEU A 25 18.31 -26.01 3.94
CA LEU A 25 19.24 -25.05 3.36
C LEU A 25 19.15 -25.00 1.83
N GLU A 26 19.07 -26.16 1.16
CA GLU A 26 19.01 -26.29 -0.30
C GLU A 26 17.61 -25.98 -0.89
N ASN A 27 16.57 -25.85 -0.05
CA ASN A 27 15.19 -25.66 -0.51
C ASN A 27 14.87 -24.19 -0.79
N GLU A 28 14.81 -23.80 -2.06
CA GLU A 28 14.51 -22.43 -2.50
C GLU A 28 13.13 -21.92 -2.03
N GLU A 29 12.14 -22.81 -1.93
CA GLU A 29 10.77 -22.49 -1.48
C GLU A 29 10.64 -22.38 0.06
N PHE A 30 11.69 -22.75 0.80
CA PHE A 30 11.69 -22.63 2.24
C PHE A 30 11.76 -21.15 2.68
N GLY A 31 10.72 -20.71 3.38
CA GLY A 31 10.58 -19.32 3.80
C GLY A 31 9.78 -19.16 5.09
N VAL A 32 9.28 -17.95 5.32
CA VAL A 32 8.63 -17.53 6.57
C VAL A 32 7.49 -18.47 7.01
N LYS A 33 6.65 -18.91 6.06
CA LYS A 33 5.53 -19.83 6.33
C LYS A 33 6.02 -21.16 6.88
N GLU A 34 7.06 -21.71 6.26
CA GLU A 34 7.52 -23.06 6.50
C GLU A 34 8.29 -23.14 7.82
N LEU A 35 9.13 -22.14 8.12
CA LEU A 35 9.81 -22.03 9.41
C LEU A 35 8.81 -21.91 10.57
N ALA A 36 7.76 -21.09 10.43
CA ALA A 36 6.72 -20.96 11.45
C ALA A 36 5.97 -22.29 11.68
N ARG A 37 5.61 -22.96 10.58
CA ARG A 37 4.93 -24.26 10.60
C ARG A 37 5.75 -25.33 11.32
N GLN A 38 7.04 -25.46 11.00
CA GLN A 38 7.92 -26.46 11.62
C GLN A 38 8.25 -26.15 13.09
N LEU A 39 8.23 -24.87 13.48
CA LEU A 39 8.36 -24.46 14.88
C LEU A 39 7.07 -24.62 15.69
N GLY A 40 5.92 -24.90 15.04
CA GLY A 40 4.63 -25.06 15.69
C GLY A 40 4.06 -23.76 16.25
N ILE A 41 4.42 -22.61 15.68
CA ILE A 41 3.98 -21.27 16.13
C ILE A 41 3.48 -20.42 14.97
N SER A 42 2.70 -19.38 15.24
CA SER A 42 2.23 -18.48 14.18
C SER A 42 3.37 -17.64 13.59
N ARG A 43 3.20 -17.13 12.37
CA ARG A 43 4.19 -16.23 11.74
C ARG A 43 4.41 -14.96 12.57
N SER A 44 3.33 -14.38 13.11
CA SER A 44 3.40 -13.19 13.96
C SER A 44 4.12 -13.47 15.27
N GLN A 45 3.94 -14.66 15.87
CA GLN A 45 4.69 -15.09 17.06
C GLN A 45 6.17 -15.31 16.75
N LEU A 46 6.50 -15.95 15.62
CA LEU A 46 7.88 -16.15 15.18
C LEU A 46 8.57 -14.80 14.91
N TYR A 47 7.88 -13.86 14.26
CA TYR A 47 8.39 -12.53 13.97
C TYR A 47 8.68 -11.79 15.27
N ARG A 48 7.73 -11.75 16.21
CA ARG A 48 7.91 -11.13 17.53
C ARG A 48 9.08 -11.75 18.31
N LYS A 49 9.17 -13.08 18.37
CA LYS A 49 10.30 -13.76 19.03
C LYS A 49 11.65 -13.43 18.39
N LEU A 50 11.76 -13.45 17.06
CA LEU A 50 13.01 -13.11 16.37
C LEU A 50 13.35 -11.61 16.45
N LYS A 51 12.34 -10.74 16.46
CA LYS A 51 12.51 -9.30 16.64
C LYS A 51 13.04 -8.98 18.03
N VAL A 52 12.50 -9.63 19.07
CA VAL A 52 12.97 -9.46 20.46
C VAL A 52 14.35 -10.08 20.68
N LEU A 53 14.57 -11.31 20.22
CA LEU A 53 15.78 -12.08 20.55
C LEU A 53 16.98 -11.78 19.64
N ARG A 54 16.73 -11.26 18.43
CA ARG A 54 17.77 -11.05 17.40
C ARG A 54 17.63 -9.73 16.64
N SER A 55 16.62 -8.91 16.91
CA SER A 55 16.32 -7.66 16.17
C SER A 55 16.18 -7.85 14.66
N LYS A 56 15.76 -9.04 14.20
CA LYS A 56 15.68 -9.42 12.78
C LYS A 56 14.26 -9.76 12.36
N SER A 57 13.92 -9.47 11.11
CA SER A 57 12.74 -10.07 10.47
C SER A 57 12.98 -11.57 10.20
N ILE A 58 11.91 -12.33 9.99
CA ILE A 58 12.01 -13.78 9.73
C ILE A 58 12.79 -14.03 8.43
N SER A 59 12.50 -13.28 7.37
CA SER A 59 13.21 -13.39 6.09
C SER A 59 14.69 -13.02 6.22
N GLN A 60 15.01 -11.99 7.02
CA GLN A 60 16.39 -11.62 7.30
C GLN A 60 17.13 -12.71 8.09
N PHE A 61 16.47 -13.31 9.09
CA PHE A 61 17.02 -14.41 9.88
C PHE A 61 17.38 -15.61 8.99
N ILE A 62 16.46 -16.07 8.13
CA ILE A 62 16.69 -17.18 7.18
C ILE A 62 17.85 -16.82 6.24
N ARG A 63 17.78 -15.65 5.60
CA ARG A 63 18.78 -15.18 4.64
C ARG A 63 20.18 -15.11 5.26
N GLU A 64 20.29 -14.62 6.49
CA GLU A 64 21.59 -14.49 7.15
C GLU A 64 22.23 -15.82 7.50
N ILE A 65 21.43 -16.85 7.81
CA ILE A 65 21.92 -18.23 8.02
C ILE A 65 22.41 -18.79 6.69
N ARG A 66 21.63 -18.66 5.60
CA ARG A 66 22.05 -19.06 4.24
C ARG A 66 23.37 -18.41 3.82
N LEU A 67 23.52 -17.11 4.04
CA LEU A 67 24.77 -16.38 3.76
C LEU A 67 25.94 -16.78 4.68
N ARG A 68 25.66 -17.24 5.91
CA ARG A 68 26.70 -17.72 6.85
C ARG A 68 27.26 -19.05 6.36
N GLU A 69 26.40 -19.96 5.91
CA GLU A 69 26.83 -21.23 5.32
C GLU A 69 27.49 -21.05 3.96
N ALA A 70 26.99 -20.13 3.12
CA ALA A 70 27.64 -19.80 1.86
C ALA A 70 29.08 -19.31 2.05
N MET A 71 29.33 -18.46 3.07
CA MET A 71 30.67 -17.99 3.41
C MET A 71 31.61 -19.14 3.78
N LYS A 72 31.14 -20.12 4.58
CA LYS A 72 31.94 -21.31 4.94
C LYS A 72 32.28 -22.16 3.71
N LEU A 73 31.32 -22.36 2.81
CA LEU A 73 31.53 -23.13 1.58
C LEU A 73 32.52 -22.44 0.63
N LEU A 74 32.47 -21.10 0.54
CA LEU A 74 33.40 -20.29 -0.26
C LEU A 74 34.81 -20.29 0.32
N GLN A 75 34.95 -20.28 1.65
CA GLN A 75 36.26 -20.34 2.32
C GLN A 75 36.94 -21.71 2.19
N ASN A 76 36.16 -22.78 2.10
CA ASN A 76 36.67 -24.16 2.01
C ASN A 76 36.82 -24.67 0.56
N ASP A 77 36.65 -23.79 -0.43
CA ASP A 77 36.76 -24.06 -1.88
C ASP A 77 35.93 -25.26 -2.36
N VAL A 78 34.71 -25.39 -1.82
CA VAL A 78 33.90 -26.60 -1.98
C VAL A 78 33.16 -26.63 -3.33
N ALA A 79 32.96 -25.48 -3.99
CA ALA A 79 32.21 -25.33 -5.23
C ALA A 79 32.32 -23.92 -5.84
N THR A 80 31.87 -23.75 -7.08
CA THR A 80 31.76 -22.43 -7.73
C THR A 80 30.69 -21.56 -7.07
N VAL A 81 30.76 -20.23 -7.26
CA VAL A 81 29.77 -19.27 -6.70
C VAL A 81 28.33 -19.62 -7.12
N SER A 82 28.14 -20.08 -8.35
CA SER A 82 26.82 -20.45 -8.88
C SER A 82 26.29 -21.76 -8.28
N GLU A 83 27.16 -22.72 -7.97
CA GLU A 83 26.77 -23.95 -7.29
C GLU A 83 26.46 -23.69 -5.82
N ILE A 84 27.21 -22.78 -5.17
CA ILE A 84 26.97 -22.40 -3.77
C ILE A 84 25.63 -21.68 -3.63
N ASP A 85 25.28 -20.78 -4.57
CA ASP A 85 23.96 -20.15 -4.64
C ASP A 85 22.81 -21.18 -4.59
N TYR A 86 22.92 -22.24 -5.39
CA TYR A 86 21.95 -23.34 -5.39
C TYR A 86 21.97 -24.14 -4.08
N ARG A 87 23.16 -24.51 -3.58
CA ARG A 87 23.32 -25.29 -2.34
C ARG A 87 22.88 -24.55 -1.08
N VAL A 88 22.78 -23.22 -1.12
CA VAL A 88 22.22 -22.42 -0.03
C VAL A 88 20.79 -21.92 -0.28
N GLY A 89 20.14 -22.43 -1.33
CA GLY A 89 18.72 -22.21 -1.60
C GLY A 89 18.36 -20.76 -1.93
N PHE A 90 19.25 -20.01 -2.57
CA PHE A 90 18.95 -18.66 -3.07
C PHE A 90 18.32 -18.68 -4.47
N GLY A 91 18.69 -19.65 -5.32
CA GLY A 91 18.09 -19.90 -6.65
C GLY A 91 18.24 -18.75 -7.66
N SER A 92 19.09 -17.78 -7.36
CA SER A 92 19.28 -16.59 -8.19
C SER A 92 20.66 -15.98 -7.92
N PRO A 93 21.64 -16.21 -8.82
CA PRO A 93 23.01 -15.73 -8.64
C PRO A 93 23.09 -14.22 -8.45
N SER A 94 22.25 -13.44 -9.16
CA SER A 94 22.19 -11.99 -9.03
C SER A 94 21.68 -11.54 -7.65
N TYR A 95 20.66 -12.22 -7.11
CA TYR A 95 20.11 -11.90 -5.79
C TYR A 95 21.05 -12.34 -4.65
N PHE A 96 21.69 -13.50 -4.80
CA PHE A 96 22.72 -14.00 -3.89
C PHE A 96 23.92 -13.04 -3.81
N ASN A 97 24.47 -12.62 -4.95
CA ASN A 97 25.55 -11.64 -5.01
C ASN A 97 25.20 -10.32 -4.28
N LYS A 98 24.02 -9.76 -4.54
CA LYS A 98 23.54 -8.53 -3.87
C LYS A 98 23.43 -8.71 -2.36
N CYS A 99 22.87 -9.83 -1.91
CA CYS A 99 22.69 -10.11 -0.48
C CYS A 99 24.02 -10.38 0.24
N PHE A 100 24.95 -11.08 -0.42
CA PHE A 100 26.27 -11.38 0.10
C PHE A 100 27.11 -10.10 0.24
N HIS A 101 27.14 -9.27 -0.82
CA HIS A 101 27.82 -7.96 -0.78
C HIS A 101 27.23 -7.06 0.31
N LYS A 102 25.90 -6.99 0.43
CA LYS A 102 25.25 -6.21 1.50
C LYS A 102 25.65 -6.67 2.91
N LYS A 103 25.95 -7.96 3.11
CA LYS A 103 26.30 -8.51 4.42
C LYS A 103 27.80 -8.44 4.73
N TYR A 104 28.65 -8.69 3.75
CA TYR A 104 30.10 -8.84 3.95
C TYR A 104 30.93 -7.71 3.34
N GLY A 105 30.33 -6.84 2.52
CA GLY A 105 30.99 -5.67 1.92
C GLY A 105 31.70 -5.94 0.58
N PHE A 106 31.69 -7.18 0.09
CA PHE A 106 32.35 -7.60 -1.15
C PHE A 106 31.59 -8.78 -1.79
N PRO A 107 31.73 -9.03 -3.10
CA PRO A 107 31.04 -10.13 -3.78
C PRO A 107 31.61 -11.52 -3.38
N PRO A 108 30.79 -12.60 -3.44
CA PRO A 108 31.20 -13.98 -3.15
C PRO A 108 32.50 -14.43 -3.83
N GLY A 109 32.76 -13.98 -5.06
CA GLY A 109 33.96 -14.33 -5.81
C GLY A 109 35.27 -13.80 -5.21
N GLU A 110 35.20 -12.78 -4.35
CA GLU A 110 36.37 -12.15 -3.72
C GLU A 110 36.69 -12.72 -2.33
N VAL A 111 35.92 -13.71 -1.84
CA VAL A 111 36.17 -14.35 -0.53
C VAL A 111 37.60 -14.90 -0.42
N LYS A 112 38.16 -15.44 -1.53
CA LYS A 112 39.53 -15.96 -1.56
C LYS A 112 40.58 -14.85 -1.40
N ASN A 113 40.35 -13.70 -2.04
CA ASN A 113 41.24 -12.54 -1.97
C ASN A 113 41.22 -11.90 -0.57
N GLN A 114 40.06 -11.90 0.08
CA GLN A 114 39.89 -11.39 1.44
C GLN A 114 40.56 -12.29 2.51
N ASN A 115 40.58 -13.61 2.30
CA ASN A 115 41.38 -14.53 3.13
C ASN A 115 42.88 -14.38 2.87
N ALA A 116 43.29 -14.09 1.63
CA ALA A 116 44.69 -13.80 1.28
C ALA A 116 45.17 -12.49 1.90
N GLU A 117 44.39 -11.40 1.87
CA GLU A 117 44.73 -10.12 2.51
C GLU A 117 44.82 -10.23 4.05
N LYS A 118 44.01 -11.06 4.70
CA LYS A 118 44.16 -11.35 6.14
C LYS A 118 45.39 -12.20 6.46
N ASN A 119 45.84 -13.05 5.53
CA ASN A 119 47.08 -13.81 5.67
C ASN A 119 48.33 -13.03 5.21
N LEU A 120 48.17 -11.94 4.45
CA LEU A 120 49.26 -11.05 4.02
C LEU A 120 49.71 -10.04 5.09
N VAL A 121 49.06 -9.98 6.25
CA VAL A 121 49.45 -9.08 7.37
C VAL A 121 50.47 -9.75 8.32
N TRP A 122 50.87 -11.02 8.09
CA TRP A 122 51.93 -11.68 8.86
C TRP A 122 52.81 -12.59 7.99
N SER A 123 53.71 -12.00 7.20
CA SER A 123 54.97 -12.65 6.81
C SER A 123 55.94 -11.67 6.15
N GLN A 124 57.23 -11.77 6.54
CA GLN A 124 58.45 -11.05 6.09
C GLN A 124 58.78 -9.82 6.95
N ASP A 125 59.88 -9.76 7.73
CA ASP A 125 61.23 -10.38 7.61
C ASP A 125 61.75 -10.80 9.01
N GLU A 126 62.27 -12.01 9.19
CA GLU A 126 63.71 -12.39 9.08
C GLU A 126 64.62 -11.63 10.06
N ASP A 127 64.94 -12.25 11.21
CA ASP A 127 66.30 -12.80 11.47
C ASP A 127 66.59 -13.08 12.95
N ALA A 128 67.35 -14.17 13.15
CA ALA A 128 68.10 -14.61 14.34
C ALA A 128 67.47 -15.62 15.32
N GLU A 129 68.06 -16.81 15.27
CA GLU A 129 67.94 -17.99 16.12
C GLU A 129 68.70 -17.83 17.47
N PRO A 130 68.79 -18.82 18.37
CA PRO A 130 68.03 -18.86 19.62
C PRO A 130 68.94 -18.85 20.88
N SER A 131 68.49 -18.28 22.00
CA SER A 131 68.96 -18.78 23.31
C SER A 131 68.18 -18.20 24.51
N ASN A 132 67.56 -19.13 25.24
CA ASN A 132 67.69 -19.29 26.68
C ASN A 132 67.03 -18.31 27.67
N LEU A 133 66.31 -18.98 28.59
CA LEU A 133 66.18 -18.74 30.03
C LEU A 133 64.98 -17.94 30.55
N VAL A 134 64.12 -18.72 31.20
CA VAL A 134 63.62 -18.54 32.58
C VAL A 134 62.37 -17.69 32.75
N LEU A 135 61.36 -18.39 33.27
CA LEU A 135 60.16 -17.89 33.91
C LEU A 135 60.51 -16.85 34.99
N ALA A 136 59.96 -15.64 34.87
CA ALA A 136 59.78 -14.74 36.00
C ALA A 136 58.35 -14.22 36.04
N ASN A 137 57.68 -14.60 37.13
CA ASN A 137 56.33 -14.24 37.52
C ASN A 137 56.36 -12.83 38.15
N SER A 138 55.47 -11.90 37.74
CA SER A 138 55.04 -10.83 38.65
C SER A 138 53.70 -10.23 38.28
N ASN A 139 52.72 -10.64 39.06
CA ASN A 139 51.40 -10.07 39.23
C ASN A 139 51.50 -8.64 39.80
N GLN A 140 51.32 -7.59 38.98
CA GLN A 140 50.95 -6.25 39.47
C GLN A 140 50.13 -5.49 38.43
N TRP A 141 48.80 -5.61 38.49
CA TRP A 141 47.89 -4.62 37.89
C TRP A 141 47.36 -3.74 39.03
N SER A 142 47.70 -2.44 38.98
CA SER A 142 47.39 -1.47 40.02
C SER A 142 45.88 -1.29 40.22
N LEU A 143 45.45 -1.02 41.46
CA LEU A 143 44.03 -0.88 41.83
C LEU A 143 43.28 0.14 40.95
N LYS A 144 43.97 1.14 40.39
CA LYS A 144 43.38 2.16 39.52
C LYS A 144 42.84 1.58 38.20
N ILE A 145 43.49 0.56 37.63
CA ILE A 145 43.05 -0.07 36.38
C ILE A 145 41.82 -0.95 36.64
N LYS A 146 41.77 -1.65 37.78
CA LYS A 146 40.62 -2.47 38.18
C LYS A 146 39.38 -1.61 38.49
N SER A 147 39.55 -0.44 39.11
CA SER A 147 38.43 0.49 39.34
C SER A 147 37.89 1.11 38.05
N SER A 148 38.76 1.43 37.07
CA SER A 148 38.33 1.99 35.78
C SER A 148 37.59 0.95 34.92
N ILE A 149 38.01 -0.32 34.95
CA ILE A 149 37.32 -1.41 34.25
C ILE A 149 35.95 -1.67 34.89
N ALA A 150 35.86 -1.66 36.23
CA ALA A 150 34.60 -1.84 36.94
C ALA A 150 33.60 -0.69 36.70
N LEU A 151 34.07 0.56 36.68
CA LEU A 151 33.25 1.73 36.33
C LEU A 151 32.80 1.71 34.87
N GLY A 152 33.67 1.28 33.95
CA GLY A 152 33.29 1.08 32.54
C GLY A 152 32.23 -0.01 32.37
N LEU A 153 32.37 -1.14 33.07
CA LEU A 153 31.38 -2.21 33.08
C LEU A 153 30.05 -1.78 33.70
N LEU A 154 30.07 -1.00 34.79
CA LEU A 154 28.87 -0.43 35.39
C LEU A 154 28.17 0.59 34.48
N ALA A 155 28.92 1.41 33.76
CA ALA A 155 28.37 2.33 32.77
C ALA A 155 27.77 1.58 31.56
N ILE A 156 28.42 0.51 31.11
CA ILE A 156 27.89 -0.36 30.04
C ILE A 156 26.65 -1.11 30.51
N ILE A 157 26.62 -1.62 31.75
CA ILE A 157 25.44 -2.26 32.33
C ILE A 157 24.32 -1.24 32.51
N ALA A 158 24.61 -0.01 32.96
CA ALA A 158 23.62 1.06 33.06
C ALA A 158 23.12 1.51 31.68
N LEU A 159 23.95 1.49 30.64
CA LEU A 159 23.56 1.71 29.25
C LEU A 159 22.70 0.57 28.70
N ILE A 160 23.04 -0.69 29.01
CA ILE A 160 22.28 -1.88 28.60
C ILE A 160 20.93 -1.92 29.32
N ILE A 161 20.89 -1.59 30.61
CA ILE A 161 19.66 -1.47 31.40
C ILE A 161 18.86 -0.27 30.90
N GLY A 162 19.50 0.88 30.64
CA GLY A 162 18.88 2.05 30.05
C GLY A 162 18.28 1.75 28.68
N TYR A 163 18.97 0.98 27.83
CA TYR A 163 18.48 0.55 26.52
C TYR A 163 17.43 -0.57 26.59
N ALA A 164 17.46 -1.39 27.65
CA ALA A 164 16.47 -2.44 27.90
C ALA A 164 15.18 -1.91 28.56
N TYR A 165 15.25 -0.77 29.26
CA TYR A 165 14.11 -0.14 29.95
C TYR A 165 13.58 1.12 29.25
N TYR A 166 14.36 1.79 28.40
CA TYR A 166 13.88 2.78 27.44
C TYR A 166 13.88 2.16 26.04
N PRO A 167 12.74 1.65 25.56
CA PRO A 167 12.60 1.41 24.14
C PRO A 167 12.54 2.79 23.46
N VAL A 168 13.69 3.34 23.07
CA VAL A 168 13.72 4.38 22.03
C VAL A 168 13.68 3.65 20.69
N SER A 169 12.49 3.19 20.34
CA SER A 169 12.04 3.13 18.97
C SER A 169 10.78 3.96 18.94
N PRO A 170 10.55 4.84 17.95
CA PRO A 170 9.20 5.33 17.71
C PRO A 170 8.39 4.08 17.32
N THR A 171 7.76 3.45 18.31
CA THR A 171 6.77 2.41 18.05
C THR A 171 5.61 3.15 17.45
N HIS A 172 5.53 3.20 16.11
CA HIS A 172 4.31 3.61 15.45
C HIS A 172 3.19 2.74 16.01
N ARG A 173 2.34 3.34 16.84
CA ARG A 173 1.15 2.67 17.35
C ARG A 173 0.27 2.36 16.15
N SER A 174 -0.50 1.29 16.22
CA SER A 174 -1.42 0.93 15.14
C SER A 174 -2.80 0.68 15.69
N ILE A 175 -3.80 1.26 15.03
CA ILE A 175 -5.19 1.25 15.48
C ILE A 175 -6.11 0.89 14.32
N ALA A 176 -7.17 0.14 14.63
CA ALA A 176 -8.30 -0.04 13.74
C ALA A 176 -9.58 0.42 14.45
N VAL A 177 -10.44 1.14 13.75
CA VAL A 177 -11.79 1.47 14.25
C VAL A 177 -12.78 0.53 13.60
N LEU A 178 -13.44 -0.33 14.38
CA LEU A 178 -14.43 -1.26 13.85
C LEU A 178 -15.77 -0.55 13.56
N PRO A 179 -16.60 -1.10 12.65
CA PRO A 179 -17.91 -0.53 12.35
C PRO A 179 -18.78 -0.45 13.61
N LEU A 180 -19.22 0.76 13.94
CA LEU A 180 -19.99 1.00 15.16
C LEU A 180 -21.37 0.34 15.09
N HIS A 181 -21.81 -0.29 16.18
CA HIS A 181 -23.13 -0.90 16.27
C HIS A 181 -24.25 0.15 16.21
N ASN A 182 -25.24 -0.07 15.34
CA ASN A 182 -26.42 0.80 15.28
C ASN A 182 -27.51 0.16 16.16
N TYR A 183 -27.72 0.73 17.33
CA TYR A 183 -28.77 0.34 18.29
C TYR A 183 -29.83 1.44 18.44
N THR A 184 -29.93 2.35 17.46
CA THR A 184 -30.99 3.38 17.41
C THR A 184 -32.37 2.82 17.07
N GLY A 185 -32.42 1.61 16.50
CA GLY A 185 -33.66 0.99 16.01
C GLY A 185 -34.17 1.56 14.68
N ASN A 186 -33.44 2.48 14.05
CA ASN A 186 -33.82 3.11 12.77
C ASN A 186 -32.69 2.95 11.71
N PRO A 187 -32.93 2.19 10.62
CA PRO A 187 -31.97 2.06 9.52
C PRO A 187 -31.63 3.39 8.82
N GLU A 188 -32.53 4.37 8.86
CA GLU A 188 -32.27 5.72 8.32
C GLU A 188 -31.13 6.45 9.05
N GLN A 189 -30.62 5.92 10.17
CA GLN A 189 -29.45 6.44 10.88
C GLN A 189 -28.14 5.76 10.47
N ASP A 190 -28.17 4.78 9.56
CA ASP A 190 -26.94 4.09 9.12
C ASP A 190 -25.95 5.05 8.44
N TYR A 191 -26.43 6.07 7.70
CA TYR A 191 -25.54 7.09 7.11
C TYR A 191 -24.77 7.83 8.21
N PHE A 192 -25.41 8.12 9.35
CA PHE A 192 -24.80 8.83 10.46
C PHE A 192 -23.79 7.95 11.19
N VAL A 193 -24.17 6.70 11.53
CA VAL A 193 -23.27 5.75 12.19
C VAL A 193 -22.03 5.47 11.35
N ASN A 194 -22.22 5.28 10.04
CA ASN A 194 -21.13 5.09 9.09
C ASN A 194 -20.29 6.36 8.90
N GLY A 195 -20.94 7.53 8.88
CA GLY A 195 -20.27 8.82 8.78
C GLY A 195 -19.38 9.11 9.99
N PHE A 196 -19.86 8.83 11.21
CA PHE A 196 -19.07 9.00 12.42
C PHE A 196 -17.90 8.00 12.51
N HIS A 197 -18.11 6.74 12.07
CA HIS A 197 -17.03 5.76 11.92
C HIS A 197 -15.92 6.25 10.99
N ASP A 198 -16.30 6.76 9.82
CA ASP A 198 -15.37 7.29 8.82
C ASP A 198 -14.66 8.56 9.29
N ALA A 199 -15.40 9.48 9.92
CA ALA A 199 -14.86 10.70 10.51
C ALA A 199 -13.80 10.37 11.57
N LEU A 200 -14.07 9.42 12.48
CA LEU A 200 -13.11 9.02 13.50
C LEU A 200 -11.82 8.45 12.90
N ILE A 201 -11.93 7.64 11.84
CA ILE A 201 -10.76 7.13 11.08
C ILE A 201 -9.98 8.30 10.46
N GLY A 202 -10.68 9.24 9.83
CA GLY A 202 -10.08 10.42 9.19
C GLY A 202 -9.29 11.28 10.17
N ALA A 203 -9.86 11.58 11.34
CA ALA A 203 -9.21 12.43 12.34
C ALA A 203 -8.06 11.72 13.06
N LEU A 204 -8.20 10.44 13.42
CA LEU A 204 -7.06 9.65 13.91
C LEU A 204 -5.95 9.56 12.86
N GLY A 205 -6.32 9.55 11.58
CA GLY A 205 -5.39 9.44 10.46
C GLY A 205 -4.44 10.63 10.31
N GLN A 206 -4.80 11.80 10.85
CA GLN A 206 -3.96 13.00 10.86
C GLN A 206 -2.73 12.85 11.78
N ILE A 207 -2.74 11.89 12.71
CA ILE A 207 -1.66 11.66 13.67
C ILE A 207 -0.55 10.84 13.00
N SER A 208 0.56 11.47 12.66
CA SER A 208 1.71 10.84 11.97
C SER A 208 2.37 9.69 12.75
N ALA A 209 2.31 9.75 14.08
CA ALA A 209 2.82 8.70 14.97
C ALA A 209 1.92 7.45 15.02
N LEU A 210 0.71 7.51 14.43
CA LEU A 210 -0.29 6.46 14.47
C LEU A 210 -0.49 5.87 13.06
N ARG A 211 -0.49 4.54 12.94
CA ARG A 211 -0.98 3.86 11.74
C ARG A 211 -2.44 3.50 11.92
N VAL A 212 -3.31 4.10 11.12
CA VAL A 212 -4.77 3.90 11.19
C VAL A 212 -5.22 3.05 10.01
N ILE A 213 -5.92 1.95 10.31
CA ILE A 213 -6.53 1.12 9.27
C ILE A 213 -7.72 1.85 8.66
N SER A 214 -7.75 1.91 7.33
CA SER A 214 -8.81 2.53 6.55
C SER A 214 -10.15 1.79 6.68
N ARG A 215 -11.23 2.55 6.51
CA ARG A 215 -12.61 2.08 6.67
C ARG A 215 -12.92 0.81 5.89
N THR A 216 -12.54 0.73 4.61
CA THR A 216 -12.83 -0.42 3.73
C THR A 216 -12.31 -1.75 4.30
N SER A 217 -11.13 -1.75 4.92
CA SER A 217 -10.59 -2.96 5.57
C SER A 217 -11.30 -3.33 6.87
N THR A 218 -11.84 -2.36 7.61
CA THR A 218 -12.60 -2.62 8.84
C THR A 218 -14.06 -3.00 8.59
N LEU A 219 -14.68 -2.53 7.50
CA LEU A 219 -16.09 -2.81 7.18
C LEU A 219 -16.42 -4.29 7.01
N ARG A 220 -15.42 -5.12 6.72
CA ARG A 220 -15.61 -6.56 6.54
C ARG A 220 -15.91 -7.30 7.85
N TYR A 221 -15.60 -6.70 8.99
CA TYR A 221 -15.92 -7.26 10.30
C TYR A 221 -17.36 -6.90 10.65
N ASP A 222 -18.27 -7.58 9.95
CA ASP A 222 -19.71 -7.46 10.19
C ASP A 222 -20.10 -8.02 11.56
N LYS A 223 -21.16 -7.45 12.12
CA LYS A 223 -21.65 -7.58 13.49
C LYS A 223 -22.24 -8.96 13.80
N LYS A 224 -22.57 -9.78 12.79
CA LYS A 224 -23.25 -11.07 12.99
C LYS A 224 -22.33 -12.26 13.22
N ASN A 225 -21.08 -12.22 12.72
CA ASN A 225 -20.11 -13.32 12.83
C ASN A 225 -18.68 -12.76 12.97
N MET A 226 -18.53 -11.80 13.88
CA MET A 226 -17.25 -11.13 14.12
C MET A 226 -16.25 -12.12 14.76
N PRO A 227 -15.02 -12.26 14.21
CA PRO A 227 -13.96 -13.00 14.89
C PRO A 227 -13.61 -12.38 16.24
N SER A 228 -12.79 -13.06 17.04
CA SER A 228 -12.28 -12.45 18.27
C SER A 228 -11.43 -11.21 17.99
N ILE A 229 -11.35 -10.28 18.94
CA ILE A 229 -10.52 -9.06 18.83
C ILE A 229 -9.07 -9.39 18.48
N GLN A 230 -8.52 -10.47 19.06
CA GLN A 230 -7.17 -10.93 18.75
C GLN A 230 -7.00 -11.38 17.29
N GLU A 231 -7.98 -12.11 16.74
CA GLU A 231 -7.97 -12.53 15.33
C GLU A 231 -8.08 -11.31 14.40
N ILE A 232 -8.96 -10.35 14.72
CA ILE A 232 -9.11 -9.11 13.95
C ILE A 232 -7.80 -8.30 13.96
N ALA A 233 -7.18 -8.18 15.14
CA ALA A 233 -5.93 -7.48 15.32
C ALA A 233 -4.77 -8.15 14.56
N ASP A 234 -4.68 -9.48 14.60
CA ASP A 234 -3.70 -10.24 13.81
C ASP A 234 -3.96 -10.09 12.29
N ASP A 235 -5.22 -10.12 11.85
CA ASP A 235 -5.61 -10.00 10.43
C ASP A 235 -5.32 -8.60 9.86
N LEU A 236 -5.49 -7.55 10.68
CA LEU A 236 -5.21 -6.15 10.33
C LEU A 236 -3.78 -5.69 10.67
N ASP A 237 -3.00 -6.55 11.33
CA ASP A 237 -1.67 -6.24 11.86
C ASP A 237 -1.69 -5.03 12.83
N VAL A 238 -2.70 -4.89 13.70
CA VAL A 238 -2.83 -3.74 14.63
C VAL A 238 -2.60 -4.09 16.10
N GLU A 239 -2.17 -3.11 16.89
CA GLU A 239 -1.98 -3.24 18.35
C GLU A 239 -3.28 -2.96 19.11
N THR A 240 -4.02 -1.94 18.67
CA THR A 240 -5.24 -1.47 19.33
C THR A 240 -6.45 -1.49 18.40
N ILE A 241 -7.61 -1.69 18.99
CA ILE A 241 -8.90 -1.69 18.30
C ILE A 241 -9.85 -0.75 19.04
N VAL A 242 -10.57 0.07 18.29
CA VAL A 242 -11.71 0.85 18.78
C VAL A 242 -12.99 0.10 18.40
N GLU A 243 -13.79 -0.23 19.41
CA GLU A 243 -15.14 -0.73 19.25
C GLU A 243 -16.14 0.29 19.76
N GLY A 244 -17.39 0.19 19.29
CA GLY A 244 -18.41 1.05 19.85
C GLY A 244 -19.80 0.83 19.29
N SER A 245 -20.73 1.59 19.86
CA SER A 245 -22.13 1.55 19.50
C SER A 245 -22.78 2.91 19.60
N VAL A 246 -23.86 3.07 18.86
CA VAL A 246 -24.67 4.28 18.75
C VAL A 246 -26.10 3.91 19.14
N MET A 247 -26.61 4.53 20.20
CA MET A 247 -27.95 4.33 20.76
C MET A 247 -28.72 5.65 20.76
N GLY A 248 -30.05 5.58 20.83
CA GLY A 248 -30.91 6.77 20.97
C GLY A 248 -31.87 7.00 19.82
N SER A 249 -32.75 7.99 19.95
CA SER A 249 -33.75 8.37 18.94
C SER A 249 -33.91 9.89 18.86
N GLY A 250 -34.04 10.42 17.63
CA GLY A 250 -34.18 11.86 17.37
C GLY A 250 -32.84 12.60 17.33
N GLU A 251 -32.76 13.76 18.00
CA GLU A 251 -31.60 14.66 18.01
C GLU A 251 -30.55 14.33 19.08
N ARG A 252 -30.88 13.44 20.02
CA ARG A 252 -29.96 12.99 21.07
C ARG A 252 -29.48 11.57 20.80
N ILE A 253 -28.18 11.45 20.68
CA ILE A 253 -27.52 10.19 20.41
C ILE A 253 -26.51 9.92 21.52
N ARG A 254 -26.50 8.67 21.96
CA ARG A 254 -25.53 8.14 22.91
C ARG A 254 -24.53 7.29 22.17
N ILE A 255 -23.26 7.67 22.26
CA ILE A 255 -22.16 6.95 21.64
C ILE A 255 -21.31 6.32 22.74
N GLN A 256 -21.18 5.00 22.71
CA GLN A 256 -20.30 4.25 23.60
C GLN A 256 -19.10 3.78 22.80
N LEU A 257 -17.89 4.13 23.24
CA LEU A 257 -16.64 3.71 22.61
C LEU A 257 -15.76 2.99 23.63
N GLN A 258 -15.01 2.01 23.13
CA GLN A 258 -14.03 1.25 23.90
C GLN A 258 -12.75 1.14 23.09
N LEU A 259 -11.61 1.26 23.78
CA LEU A 259 -10.28 1.09 23.24
C LEU A 259 -9.67 -0.17 23.86
N ILE A 260 -9.29 -1.11 23.00
CA ILE A 260 -8.84 -2.44 23.39
C ILE A 260 -7.44 -2.65 22.83
N GLU A 261 -6.47 -2.98 23.69
CA GLU A 261 -5.15 -3.45 23.30
C GLU A 261 -5.21 -4.97 23.11
N ALA A 262 -4.98 -5.45 21.89
CA ALA A 262 -5.15 -6.87 21.55
C ALA A 262 -3.94 -7.73 21.96
N PHE A 263 -2.75 -7.12 22.11
CA PHE A 263 -1.50 -7.82 22.38
C PHE A 263 -0.69 -7.22 23.52
N PRO A 264 0.06 -8.04 24.30
CA PRO A 264 0.19 -9.50 24.20
C PRO A 264 -0.98 -10.29 24.78
N LYS A 265 -1.86 -9.64 25.54
CA LYS A 265 -3.16 -10.15 25.99
C LYS A 265 -4.16 -9.03 25.81
N GLU A 266 -5.40 -9.41 25.51
CA GLU A 266 -6.51 -8.46 25.42
C GLU A 266 -6.67 -7.67 26.72
N ARG A 267 -6.62 -6.33 26.61
CA ARG A 267 -6.79 -5.39 27.72
C ARG A 267 -7.64 -4.22 27.27
N HIS A 268 -8.76 -3.98 27.95
CA HIS A 268 -9.51 -2.74 27.79
C HIS A 268 -8.68 -1.60 28.40
N LEU A 269 -8.22 -0.68 27.54
CA LEU A 269 -7.48 0.50 27.94
C LEU A 269 -8.43 1.55 28.50
N TRP A 270 -9.53 1.76 27.78
CA TRP A 270 -10.45 2.86 28.01
C TRP A 270 -11.85 2.49 27.52
N ALA A 271 -12.87 3.03 28.19
CA ALA A 271 -14.25 2.98 27.76
C ALA A 271 -14.94 4.26 28.20
N ASN A 272 -15.69 4.89 27.31
CA ASN A 272 -16.42 6.12 27.64
C ASN A 272 -17.76 6.19 26.92
N GLU A 273 -18.66 6.97 27.52
CA GLU A 273 -20.00 7.23 27.01
C GLU A 273 -20.17 8.72 26.76
N TYR A 274 -20.67 9.04 25.57
CA TYR A 274 -20.90 10.39 25.13
C TYR A 274 -22.38 10.56 24.84
N ASP A 275 -23.07 11.31 25.70
CA ASP A 275 -24.42 11.79 25.45
C ASP A 275 -24.31 13.15 24.77
N GLN A 276 -24.48 13.17 23.44
CA GLN A 276 -24.30 14.37 22.64
C GLN A 276 -25.51 14.67 21.77
N ASP A 277 -25.69 15.95 21.52
CA ASP A 277 -26.55 16.45 20.47
C ASP A 277 -25.82 16.32 19.13
N LEU A 278 -26.56 15.95 18.08
CA LEU A 278 -26.01 15.88 16.71
C LEU A 278 -25.27 17.16 16.29
N ARG A 279 -25.68 18.31 16.83
CA ARG A 279 -25.06 19.62 16.62
C ARG A 279 -23.59 19.72 17.03
N ASN A 280 -23.14 18.90 17.98
CA ASN A 280 -21.79 18.97 18.55
C ASN A 280 -20.87 17.83 18.08
N ILE A 281 -21.18 17.20 16.96
CA ILE A 281 -20.50 15.97 16.51
C ILE A 281 -19.01 16.19 16.19
N ASN A 282 -18.63 17.36 15.65
CA ASN A 282 -17.24 17.70 15.36
C ASN A 282 -16.41 17.88 16.66
N VAL A 283 -17.03 18.46 17.69
CA VAL A 283 -16.44 18.58 19.03
C VAL A 283 -16.26 17.18 19.63
N LEU A 284 -17.29 16.34 19.54
CA LEU A 284 -17.23 14.96 20.00
C LEU A 284 -16.10 14.17 19.33
N GLN A 285 -15.95 14.27 18.02
CA GLN A 285 -14.89 13.61 17.27
C GLN A 285 -13.50 14.04 17.79
N SER A 286 -13.30 15.35 17.97
CA SER A 286 -12.04 15.90 18.47
C SER A 286 -11.70 15.42 19.88
N ASP A 287 -12.70 15.39 20.76
CA ASP A 287 -12.54 14.89 22.14
C ASP A 287 -12.22 13.39 22.16
N VAL A 288 -12.92 12.59 21.35
CA VAL A 288 -12.66 11.15 21.21
C VAL A 288 -11.24 10.90 20.71
N VAL A 289 -10.80 11.61 19.68
CA VAL A 289 -9.46 11.46 19.10
C VAL A 289 -8.38 11.80 20.13
N ARG A 290 -8.57 12.89 20.90
CA ARG A 290 -7.64 13.28 21.97
C ARG A 290 -7.58 12.23 23.07
N ASN A 291 -8.73 11.77 23.56
CA ASN A 291 -8.79 10.73 24.59
C ASN A 291 -8.10 9.44 24.12
N ILE A 292 -8.36 9.01 22.89
CA ILE A 292 -7.68 7.82 22.32
C ILE A 292 -6.17 8.04 22.27
N ALA A 293 -5.71 9.19 21.75
CA ALA A 293 -4.29 9.51 21.61
C ALA A 293 -3.56 9.52 22.98
N GLU A 294 -4.18 10.11 24.00
CA GLU A 294 -3.68 10.12 25.38
C GLU A 294 -3.54 8.69 25.95
N GLU A 295 -4.56 7.85 25.78
CA GLU A 295 -4.58 6.46 26.27
C GLU A 295 -3.54 5.56 25.58
N ILE A 296 -3.31 5.75 24.27
CA ILE A 296 -2.26 5.02 23.54
C ILE A 296 -0.87 5.67 23.67
N GLN A 297 -0.77 6.75 24.44
CA GLN A 297 0.46 7.52 24.70
C GLN A 297 1.11 8.05 23.42
N VAL A 298 0.29 8.56 22.50
CA VAL A 298 0.73 9.22 21.27
C VAL A 298 0.52 10.72 21.41
N GLY A 299 1.61 11.48 21.30
CA GLY A 299 1.55 12.94 21.31
C GLY A 299 1.20 13.51 19.93
N PHE A 300 0.69 14.74 19.93
CA PHE A 300 0.47 15.54 18.73
C PHE A 300 1.67 16.47 18.50
N THR A 301 2.02 16.70 17.25
CA THR A 301 2.83 17.86 16.84
C THR A 301 2.01 19.15 17.00
N PRO A 302 2.65 20.33 17.14
CA PRO A 302 1.92 21.60 17.18
C PRO A 302 0.99 21.82 15.99
N GLU A 303 1.39 21.36 14.81
CA GLU A 303 0.61 21.41 13.57
C GLU A 303 -0.63 20.49 13.65
N GLU A 304 -0.45 19.23 14.06
CA GLU A 304 -1.57 18.28 14.26
C GLU A 304 -2.57 18.78 15.32
N GLU A 305 -2.07 19.35 16.42
CA GLU A 305 -2.93 19.91 17.48
C GLU A 305 -3.73 21.12 16.97
N THR A 306 -3.13 21.93 16.09
CA THR A 306 -3.79 23.07 15.44
C THR A 306 -4.88 22.60 14.48
N LEU A 307 -4.59 21.61 13.63
CA LEU A 307 -5.56 21.02 12.70
C LEU A 307 -6.79 20.45 13.43
N LEU A 308 -6.58 19.72 14.54
CA LEU A 308 -7.69 19.17 15.33
C LEU A 308 -8.55 20.27 15.98
N LYS A 309 -7.93 21.34 16.49
CA LYS A 309 -8.64 22.46 17.13
C LYS A 309 -9.39 23.34 16.14
N GLN A 310 -8.94 23.41 14.90
CA GLN A 310 -9.45 24.33 13.88
C GLN A 310 -10.50 23.72 12.96
N THR A 311 -11.06 22.55 13.30
CA THR A 311 -12.20 21.96 12.56
C THR A 311 -13.30 23.03 12.43
N PRO A 312 -13.59 23.53 11.21
CA PRO A 312 -14.50 24.66 11.03
C PRO A 312 -15.90 24.36 11.58
N GLU A 313 -16.57 25.39 12.08
CA GLU A 313 -17.99 25.29 12.44
C GLU A 313 -18.81 25.19 11.15
N VAL A 314 -19.10 23.96 10.72
CA VAL A 314 -19.90 23.68 9.53
C VAL A 314 -21.38 23.72 9.89
N ASN A 315 -22.21 24.25 9.00
CA ASN A 315 -23.66 24.14 9.16
C ASN A 315 -24.08 22.67 9.29
N GLU A 316 -24.78 22.31 10.37
CA GLU A 316 -25.17 20.94 10.68
C GLU A 316 -25.94 20.26 9.54
N GLU A 317 -26.89 20.96 8.92
CA GLU A 317 -27.70 20.40 7.85
C GLU A 317 -26.88 20.21 6.56
N ALA A 318 -25.90 21.08 6.31
CA ALA A 318 -24.93 20.88 5.23
C ALA A 318 -24.03 19.67 5.50
N TYR A 319 -23.58 19.50 6.75
CA TYR A 319 -22.76 18.35 7.16
C TYR A 319 -23.53 17.03 7.03
N LYS A 320 -24.79 16.98 7.49
CA LYS A 320 -25.68 15.81 7.32
C LYS A 320 -25.88 15.48 5.85
N ALA A 321 -26.16 16.48 5.02
CA ALA A 321 -26.30 16.28 3.57
C ALA A 321 -25.01 15.73 2.96
N TYR A 322 -23.84 16.27 3.32
CA TYR A 322 -22.56 15.75 2.87
C TYR A 322 -22.30 14.29 3.28
N LEU A 323 -22.60 13.91 4.53
CA LEU A 323 -22.45 12.52 4.98
C LEU A 323 -23.36 11.56 4.19
N LYS A 324 -24.58 11.97 3.86
CA LYS A 324 -25.46 11.20 2.98
C LYS A 324 -24.88 11.09 1.58
N GLY A 325 -24.35 12.18 1.03
CA GLY A 325 -23.65 12.18 -0.25
C GLY A 325 -22.50 11.19 -0.29
N LYS A 326 -21.64 11.19 0.74
CA LYS A 326 -20.51 10.26 0.87
C LYS A 326 -20.96 8.80 0.98
N PHE A 327 -21.99 8.53 1.78
CA PHE A 327 -22.56 7.19 1.94
C PHE A 327 -23.03 6.58 0.61
N HIS A 328 -23.62 7.39 -0.28
CA HIS A 328 -24.01 6.93 -1.61
C HIS A 328 -22.80 6.86 -2.56
N TRP A 329 -21.90 7.85 -2.54
CA TRP A 329 -20.71 7.85 -3.38
C TRP A 329 -19.86 6.58 -3.20
N ASP A 330 -19.71 6.08 -1.97
CA ASP A 330 -18.97 4.85 -1.65
C ASP A 330 -19.45 3.59 -2.41
N LYS A 331 -20.70 3.56 -2.87
CA LYS A 331 -21.29 2.41 -3.56
C LYS A 331 -20.98 2.38 -5.05
N LEU A 332 -20.69 3.54 -5.65
CA LEU A 332 -20.28 3.71 -7.06
C LEU A 332 -21.23 3.07 -8.08
N THR A 333 -22.53 2.93 -7.80
CA THR A 333 -23.54 2.58 -8.81
C THR A 333 -24.00 3.86 -9.53
N GLU A 334 -24.52 3.75 -10.75
CA GLU A 334 -25.06 4.93 -11.47
C GLU A 334 -26.16 5.64 -10.65
N GLU A 335 -27.07 4.86 -10.04
CA GLU A 335 -28.13 5.37 -9.18
C GLU A 335 -27.56 6.08 -7.93
N ASP A 336 -26.62 5.45 -7.23
CA ASP A 336 -26.02 6.04 -6.04
C ASP A 336 -25.14 7.27 -6.37
N LEU A 337 -24.50 7.33 -7.54
CA LEU A 337 -23.77 8.52 -7.97
C LEU A 337 -24.72 9.71 -8.21
N ASN A 338 -25.95 9.46 -8.69
CA ASN A 338 -26.96 10.50 -8.84
C ASN A 338 -27.45 10.99 -7.46
N ILE A 339 -27.75 10.07 -6.54
CA ILE A 339 -28.15 10.44 -5.18
C ILE A 339 -27.03 11.18 -4.44
N ALA A 340 -25.78 10.77 -4.63
CA ALA A 340 -24.62 11.45 -4.06
C ALA A 340 -24.51 12.89 -4.57
N MET A 341 -24.69 13.11 -5.88
CA MET A 341 -24.73 14.45 -6.47
C MET A 341 -25.78 15.33 -5.81
N ASP A 342 -27.02 14.83 -5.70
CA ASP A 342 -28.14 15.60 -5.13
C ASP A 342 -27.85 16.03 -3.69
N TYR A 343 -27.23 15.15 -2.89
CA TYR A 343 -26.86 15.47 -1.52
C TYR A 343 -25.68 16.43 -1.39
N PHE A 344 -24.64 16.30 -2.23
CA PHE A 344 -23.55 17.28 -2.23
C PHE A 344 -24.02 18.66 -2.74
N GLU A 345 -24.94 18.68 -3.69
CA GLU A 345 -25.62 19.89 -4.16
C GLU A 345 -26.49 20.54 -3.07
N LEU A 346 -27.21 19.73 -2.29
CA LEU A 346 -27.95 20.21 -1.13
C LEU A 346 -27.00 20.80 -0.07
N ALA A 347 -25.89 20.12 0.23
CA ALA A 347 -24.88 20.63 1.16
C ALA A 347 -24.33 21.99 0.71
N ARG A 348 -23.96 22.10 -0.57
CA ARG A 348 -23.52 23.36 -1.21
C ARG A 348 -24.56 24.47 -1.11
N LYS A 349 -25.85 24.14 -1.25
CA LYS A 349 -26.94 25.11 -1.18
C LYS A 349 -27.17 25.63 0.24
N ILE A 350 -27.05 24.75 1.24
CA ILE A 350 -27.23 25.09 2.65
C ILE A 350 -26.04 25.93 3.15
N ASP A 351 -24.83 25.50 2.82
CA ASP A 351 -23.58 26.16 3.20
C ASP A 351 -22.69 26.36 1.97
N PRO A 352 -22.75 27.55 1.33
CA PRO A 352 -21.97 27.86 0.14
C PRO A 352 -20.45 27.90 0.37
N GLU A 353 -19.99 27.99 1.63
CA GLU A 353 -18.56 28.02 1.98
C GLU A 353 -18.03 26.62 2.34
N TYR A 354 -18.88 25.59 2.34
CA TYR A 354 -18.46 24.25 2.73
C TYR A 354 -17.66 23.53 1.63
N SER A 355 -16.33 23.52 1.76
CA SER A 355 -15.40 23.02 0.71
C SER A 355 -15.64 21.57 0.30
N LEU A 356 -15.94 20.69 1.27
CA LEU A 356 -16.10 19.26 1.05
C LEU A 356 -17.32 18.93 0.18
N ALA A 357 -18.36 19.78 0.20
CA ALA A 357 -19.49 19.64 -0.71
C ALA A 357 -19.04 19.80 -2.18
N TYR A 358 -18.18 20.78 -2.46
CA TYR A 358 -17.63 20.97 -3.81
C TYR A 358 -16.65 19.86 -4.21
N ALA A 359 -15.82 19.37 -3.29
CA ALA A 359 -14.95 18.22 -3.54
C ALA A 359 -15.79 16.97 -3.89
N GLY A 360 -16.88 16.73 -3.15
CA GLY A 360 -17.84 15.65 -3.43
C GLY A 360 -18.45 15.74 -4.83
N ILE A 361 -18.93 16.93 -5.24
CA ILE A 361 -19.45 17.18 -6.60
C ILE A 361 -18.40 16.82 -7.66
N SER A 362 -17.16 17.27 -7.49
CA SER A 362 -16.07 16.94 -8.41
C SER A 362 -15.80 15.44 -8.47
N LEU A 363 -15.78 14.74 -7.33
CA LEU A 363 -15.55 13.30 -7.27
C LEU A 363 -16.68 12.49 -7.91
N VAL A 364 -17.94 12.95 -7.84
CA VAL A 364 -19.04 12.31 -8.58
C VAL A 364 -18.84 12.41 -10.09
N TRP A 365 -18.46 13.59 -10.58
CA TRP A 365 -18.16 13.77 -12.02
C TRP A 365 -16.99 12.89 -12.47
N ILE A 366 -15.92 12.81 -11.68
CA ILE A 366 -14.79 11.91 -11.93
C ILE A 366 -15.26 10.45 -11.98
N GLY A 367 -16.10 10.04 -11.02
CA GLY A 367 -16.66 8.68 -10.98
C GLY A 367 -17.49 8.35 -12.22
N ARG A 368 -18.36 9.27 -12.66
CA ARG A 368 -19.16 9.12 -13.89
C ARG A 368 -18.26 9.02 -15.13
N LEU A 369 -17.23 9.86 -15.23
CA LEU A 369 -16.26 9.82 -16.33
C LEU A 369 -15.51 8.49 -16.36
N GLN A 370 -15.03 8.01 -15.21
CA GLN A 370 -14.32 6.73 -15.08
C GLN A 370 -15.18 5.52 -15.46
N GLN A 371 -16.49 5.59 -15.23
CA GLN A 371 -17.45 4.54 -15.60
C GLN A 371 -17.96 4.66 -17.04
N GLY A 372 -17.59 5.73 -17.77
CA GLY A 372 -18.11 6.00 -19.11
C GLY A 372 -19.59 6.44 -19.14
N LEU A 373 -20.12 6.92 -18.02
CA LEU A 373 -21.50 7.44 -17.91
C LEU A 373 -21.64 8.86 -18.47
N THR A 374 -20.52 9.55 -18.69
CA THR A 374 -20.47 10.90 -19.29
C THR A 374 -19.15 11.09 -20.02
N SER A 375 -19.10 12.03 -20.95
CA SER A 375 -17.87 12.47 -21.61
C SER A 375 -17.16 13.60 -20.87
N TYR A 376 -15.89 13.83 -21.19
CA TYR A 376 -15.14 14.97 -20.64
C TYR A 376 -15.80 16.31 -20.99
N PHE A 377 -16.33 16.48 -22.20
CA PHE A 377 -16.90 17.76 -22.62
C PHE A 377 -18.25 18.06 -21.97
N GLU A 378 -18.99 17.05 -21.52
CA GLU A 378 -20.24 17.22 -20.77
C GLU A 378 -19.99 17.54 -19.28
N SER A 379 -18.92 17.00 -18.70
CA SER A 379 -18.66 17.05 -17.24
C SER A 379 -17.50 17.95 -16.84
N GLY A 380 -16.59 18.26 -17.76
CA GLY A 380 -15.27 18.86 -17.50
C GLY A 380 -15.33 20.22 -16.82
N THR A 381 -16.22 21.10 -17.28
CA THR A 381 -16.37 22.45 -16.71
C THR A 381 -16.85 22.40 -15.26
N GLU A 382 -17.96 21.72 -14.99
CA GLU A 382 -18.53 21.63 -13.64
C GLU A 382 -17.60 20.90 -12.68
N MET A 383 -16.98 19.81 -13.12
CA MET A 383 -15.96 19.09 -12.36
C MET A 383 -14.81 20.01 -11.93
N LYS A 384 -14.23 20.76 -12.88
CA LYS A 384 -13.11 21.65 -12.62
C LYS A 384 -13.47 22.85 -11.76
N MET A 385 -14.63 23.45 -12.03
CA MET A 385 -15.13 24.55 -11.22
C MET A 385 -15.37 24.13 -9.78
N ALA A 386 -15.94 22.94 -9.56
CA ALA A 386 -16.16 22.41 -8.22
C ALA A 386 -14.85 22.20 -7.45
N ALA A 387 -13.84 21.53 -8.02
CA ALA A 387 -12.57 21.33 -7.31
C ALA A 387 -11.81 22.65 -7.03
N LEU A 388 -11.79 23.58 -7.99
CA LEU A 388 -11.17 24.89 -7.76
C LEU A 388 -11.91 25.69 -6.68
N LYS A 389 -13.24 25.60 -6.65
CA LYS A 389 -14.04 26.25 -5.61
C LYS A 389 -13.79 25.61 -4.25
N ALA A 390 -13.68 24.28 -4.17
CA ALA A 390 -13.29 23.58 -2.95
C ALA A 390 -11.96 24.13 -2.38
N LYS A 391 -10.96 24.33 -3.23
CA LYS A 391 -9.66 24.92 -2.83
C LYS A 391 -9.79 26.34 -2.28
N VAL A 392 -10.62 27.19 -2.89
CA VAL A 392 -10.74 28.61 -2.50
C VAL A 392 -11.48 28.77 -1.17
N MET A 393 -12.46 27.90 -0.90
CA MET A 393 -13.35 28.05 0.26
C MET A 393 -12.70 27.72 1.61
N GLU A 394 -11.57 27.00 1.65
CA GLU A 394 -10.88 26.67 2.90
C GLU A 394 -9.45 27.21 3.03
N LEU A 395 -9.06 28.20 2.21
CA LEU A 395 -7.76 28.89 2.27
C LEU A 395 -6.57 27.93 2.54
N GLU A 396 -5.56 28.31 3.33
CA GLU A 396 -4.33 27.53 3.54
C GLU A 396 -4.53 26.19 4.28
N GLN A 397 -5.74 25.89 4.77
CA GLN A 397 -6.02 24.73 5.63
C GLN A 397 -7.10 23.78 5.06
N SER A 398 -7.26 23.74 3.74
CA SER A 398 -8.21 22.80 3.12
C SER A 398 -7.95 21.34 3.55
N PRO A 399 -8.99 20.50 3.66
CA PRO A 399 -8.86 19.14 4.15
C PRO A 399 -8.08 18.28 3.15
N ALA A 400 -7.53 17.17 3.62
CA ALA A 400 -6.74 16.26 2.78
C ALA A 400 -7.53 15.79 1.53
N GLU A 401 -8.84 15.63 1.66
CA GLU A 401 -9.78 15.25 0.60
C GLU A 401 -9.83 16.25 -0.56
N VAL A 402 -9.71 17.55 -0.27
CA VAL A 402 -9.68 18.60 -1.29
C VAL A 402 -8.39 18.50 -2.09
N TYR A 403 -7.24 18.35 -1.42
CA TYR A 403 -5.95 18.15 -2.08
C TYR A 403 -5.90 16.83 -2.87
N PHE A 404 -6.47 15.75 -2.35
CA PHE A 404 -6.65 14.50 -3.09
C PHE A 404 -7.43 14.73 -4.39
N THR A 405 -8.57 15.44 -4.31
CA THR A 405 -9.41 15.74 -5.47
C THR A 405 -8.66 16.57 -6.51
N LEU A 406 -7.92 17.60 -6.08
CA LEU A 406 -7.07 18.41 -6.94
C LEU A 406 -5.94 17.61 -7.60
N GLY A 407 -5.34 16.66 -6.88
CA GLY A 407 -4.33 15.74 -7.41
C GLY A 407 -4.91 14.84 -8.51
N VAL A 408 -6.11 14.30 -8.28
CA VAL A 408 -6.82 13.49 -9.28
C VAL A 408 -7.12 14.30 -10.54
N MET A 409 -7.61 15.52 -10.37
CA MET A 409 -7.84 16.42 -11.50
C MET A 409 -6.57 16.77 -12.26
N SER A 410 -5.50 17.11 -11.54
CA SER A 410 -4.24 17.51 -12.16
C SER A 410 -3.68 16.38 -13.04
N CYS A 411 -3.72 15.13 -12.57
CA CYS A 411 -3.20 14.00 -13.34
C CYS A 411 -4.13 13.55 -14.47
N TRP A 412 -5.38 13.21 -14.18
CA TRP A 412 -6.25 12.51 -15.13
C TRP A 412 -7.16 13.43 -15.95
N VAL A 413 -7.11 14.74 -15.72
CA VAL A 413 -7.92 15.73 -16.43
C VAL A 413 -7.05 16.80 -17.10
N ASP A 414 -6.17 17.44 -16.32
CA ASP A 414 -5.34 18.54 -16.79
C ASP A 414 -4.00 18.10 -17.41
N TRP A 415 -3.60 16.85 -17.20
CA TRP A 415 -2.30 16.29 -17.60
C TRP A 415 -1.11 17.10 -17.06
N ASP A 416 -1.26 17.60 -15.84
CA ASP A 416 -0.21 18.27 -15.05
C ASP A 416 0.23 17.33 -13.93
N TYR A 417 1.15 16.43 -14.29
CA TYR A 417 1.62 15.37 -13.39
C TYR A 417 2.48 15.91 -12.24
N ALA A 418 3.26 16.97 -12.49
CA ALA A 418 4.06 17.61 -11.47
C ALA A 418 3.17 18.25 -10.39
N GLN A 419 2.12 18.96 -10.82
CA GLN A 419 1.16 19.53 -9.87
C GLN A 419 0.33 18.45 -9.16
N ALA A 420 0.03 17.34 -9.82
CA ALA A 420 -0.63 16.20 -9.20
C ALA A 420 0.21 15.61 -8.05
N GLU A 421 1.51 15.39 -8.27
CA GLU A 421 2.44 14.92 -7.22
C GLU A 421 2.41 15.87 -6.01
N VAL A 422 2.49 17.18 -6.23
CA VAL A 422 2.43 18.20 -5.16
C VAL A 422 1.14 18.10 -4.35
N TYR A 423 -0.01 17.97 -5.01
CA TYR A 423 -1.29 17.90 -4.31
C TYR A 423 -1.47 16.58 -3.55
N PHE A 424 -1.07 15.44 -4.12
CA PHE A 424 -1.13 14.17 -3.39
C PHE A 424 -0.19 14.16 -2.17
N ARG A 425 1.03 14.70 -2.30
CA ARG A 425 1.94 14.84 -1.16
C ARG A 425 1.34 15.76 -0.08
N LYS A 426 0.71 16.87 -0.47
CA LYS A 426 0.02 17.75 0.49
C LYS A 426 -1.14 17.04 1.21
N ALA A 427 -1.92 16.21 0.51
CA ALA A 427 -2.96 15.40 1.13
C ALA A 427 -2.38 14.40 2.15
N ILE A 428 -1.22 13.80 1.84
CA ILE A 428 -0.50 12.87 2.73
C ILE A 428 0.12 13.62 3.93
N ASP A 429 0.62 14.85 3.74
CA ASP A 429 1.15 15.66 4.83
C ASP A 429 0.05 16.03 5.85
N LEU A 430 -1.16 16.31 5.37
CA LEU A 430 -2.33 16.61 6.21
C LEU A 430 -2.93 15.36 6.87
N ASN A 431 -2.88 14.22 6.19
CA ASN A 431 -3.33 12.94 6.70
C ASN A 431 -2.37 11.83 6.24
N PRO A 432 -1.35 11.50 7.07
CA PRO A 432 -0.35 10.48 6.74
C PRO A 432 -0.95 9.08 6.51
N ASN A 433 -2.16 8.84 7.02
CA ASN A 433 -2.90 7.60 6.88
C ASN A 433 -3.93 7.61 5.74
N TYR A 434 -3.91 8.63 4.87
CA TYR A 434 -4.82 8.70 3.74
C TYR A 434 -4.40 7.74 2.62
N SER A 435 -4.87 6.49 2.73
CA SER A 435 -4.51 5.39 1.84
C SER A 435 -4.81 5.65 0.36
N ALA A 436 -5.90 6.35 0.06
CA ALA A 436 -6.25 6.73 -1.31
C ALA A 436 -5.21 7.67 -1.93
N ALA A 437 -4.77 8.70 -1.20
CA ALA A 437 -3.75 9.63 -1.70
C ALA A 437 -2.43 8.90 -2.03
N ARG A 438 -2.02 7.94 -1.20
CA ARG A 438 -0.82 7.11 -1.45
C ARG A 438 -0.97 6.20 -2.66
N ALA A 439 -2.10 5.49 -2.79
CA ALA A 439 -2.35 4.61 -3.92
C ALA A 439 -2.43 5.36 -5.26
N TYR A 440 -2.98 6.58 -5.27
CA TYR A 440 -3.06 7.38 -6.48
C TYR A 440 -1.72 8.09 -6.78
N LEU A 441 -0.97 8.48 -5.75
CA LEU A 441 0.39 8.99 -5.89
C LEU A 441 1.30 7.94 -6.55
N SER A 442 1.18 6.65 -6.20
CA SER A 442 2.01 5.61 -6.85
C SER A 442 1.81 5.56 -8.37
N HIS A 443 0.58 5.75 -8.84
CA HIS A 443 0.28 5.82 -10.26
C HIS A 443 0.89 7.07 -10.91
N VAL A 444 0.77 8.24 -10.27
CA VAL A 444 1.41 9.47 -10.77
C VAL A 444 2.93 9.27 -10.85
N LEU A 445 3.55 8.70 -9.83
CA LEU A 445 4.98 8.41 -9.78
C LEU A 445 5.40 7.46 -10.91
N ASN A 446 4.61 6.43 -11.23
CA ASN A 446 4.86 5.57 -12.39
C ASN A 446 4.76 6.33 -13.72
N ILE A 447 3.77 7.23 -13.86
CA ILE A 447 3.59 8.08 -15.05
C ILE A 447 4.80 9.00 -15.27
N ILE A 448 5.38 9.55 -14.21
CA ILE A 448 6.57 10.41 -14.27
C ILE A 448 7.89 9.66 -14.05
N HIS A 449 7.90 8.34 -14.30
CA HIS A 449 9.10 7.49 -14.31
C HIS A 449 9.87 7.39 -12.97
N LYS A 450 9.15 7.39 -11.85
CA LYS A 450 9.66 7.14 -10.48
C LYS A 450 9.11 5.81 -9.90
N PRO A 451 9.40 4.64 -10.51
CA PRO A 451 8.75 3.37 -10.15
C PRO A 451 9.15 2.81 -8.77
N ASP A 452 10.34 3.17 -8.25
CA ASP A 452 10.77 2.74 -6.92
C ASP A 452 9.97 3.47 -5.82
N GLU A 453 9.84 4.80 -5.92
CA GLU A 453 8.95 5.57 -5.02
C GLU A 453 7.50 5.15 -5.17
N ALA A 454 7.04 4.87 -6.40
CA ALA A 454 5.69 4.36 -6.63
C ALA A 454 5.41 3.07 -5.85
N MET A 455 6.36 2.12 -5.90
CA MET A 455 6.25 0.85 -5.19
C MET A 455 6.19 1.05 -3.66
N GLU A 456 6.91 2.02 -3.11
CA GLU A 456 6.86 2.36 -1.69
C GLU A 456 5.47 2.89 -1.30
N GLU A 457 4.90 3.82 -2.07
CA GLU A 457 3.60 4.43 -1.75
C GLU A 457 2.44 3.44 -1.85
N ILE A 458 2.41 2.57 -2.86
CA ILE A 458 1.35 1.55 -2.96
C ILE A 458 1.47 0.48 -1.87
N GLU A 459 2.68 0.13 -1.45
CA GLU A 459 2.89 -0.77 -0.32
C GLU A 459 2.46 -0.15 1.01
N LEU A 460 2.62 1.18 1.18
CA LEU A 460 2.06 1.91 2.31
C LEU A 460 0.53 1.95 2.25
N ALA A 461 -0.07 2.21 1.08
CA ALA A 461 -1.52 2.17 0.90
C ALA A 461 -2.10 0.79 1.28
N LEU A 462 -1.43 -0.31 0.90
CA LEU A 462 -1.81 -1.67 1.29
C LEU A 462 -1.62 -1.98 2.78
N LYS A 463 -0.70 -1.32 3.49
CA LYS A 463 -0.58 -1.43 4.96
C LYS A 463 -1.69 -0.69 5.70
N LEU A 464 -2.20 0.38 5.10
CA LEU A 464 -3.30 1.18 5.63
C LEU A 464 -4.66 0.56 5.29
N ASP A 465 -4.79 -0.10 4.14
CA ASP A 465 -6.05 -0.71 3.70
C ASP A 465 -5.83 -2.11 3.08
N PRO A 466 -5.42 -3.11 3.88
CA PRO A 466 -4.96 -4.43 3.42
C PRO A 466 -6.01 -5.29 2.71
N PHE A 467 -7.30 -4.97 2.83
CA PHE A 467 -8.39 -5.72 2.21
C PHE A 467 -9.07 -4.99 1.06
N ASN A 468 -8.61 -3.80 0.69
CA ASN A 468 -9.17 -3.06 -0.44
C ASN A 468 -8.81 -3.74 -1.78
N PRO A 469 -9.82 -4.21 -2.55
CA PRO A 469 -9.58 -4.86 -3.83
C PRO A 469 -9.04 -3.89 -4.89
N LEU A 470 -9.38 -2.59 -4.79
CA LEU A 470 -8.83 -1.57 -5.67
C LEU A 470 -7.32 -1.48 -5.51
N TYR A 471 -6.83 -1.29 -4.28
CA TYR A 471 -5.40 -1.11 -4.05
C TYR A 471 -4.57 -2.35 -4.38
N LYS A 472 -5.15 -3.55 -4.24
CA LYS A 472 -4.50 -4.77 -4.73
C LYS A 472 -4.43 -4.84 -6.26
N ALA A 473 -5.47 -4.35 -6.93
CA ALA A 473 -5.47 -4.24 -8.38
C ALA A 473 -4.47 -3.19 -8.87
N LEU A 474 -4.45 -2.01 -8.24
CA LEU A 474 -3.48 -0.93 -8.49
C LEU A 474 -2.04 -1.40 -8.21
N TYR A 475 -1.79 -2.15 -7.13
CA TYR A 475 -0.51 -2.81 -6.91
C TYR A 475 -0.14 -3.79 -8.03
N GLY A 476 -1.12 -4.53 -8.55
CA GLY A 476 -0.94 -5.35 -9.75
C GLY A 476 -0.54 -4.52 -10.98
N MET A 477 -1.09 -3.31 -11.14
CA MET A 477 -0.75 -2.37 -12.21
C MET A 477 0.66 -1.81 -12.02
N ASP A 478 1.03 -1.38 -10.82
CA ASP A 478 2.38 -0.90 -10.52
C ASP A 478 3.43 -1.99 -10.76
N LEU A 479 3.13 -3.24 -10.41
CA LEU A 479 3.98 -4.39 -10.76
C LEU A 479 4.06 -4.61 -12.27
N LEU A 480 2.98 -4.37 -13.01
CA LEU A 480 2.95 -4.48 -14.46
C LEU A 480 3.82 -3.40 -15.12
N TYR A 481 3.71 -2.16 -14.68
CA TYR A 481 4.54 -1.03 -15.11
C TYR A 481 6.02 -1.25 -14.78
N ALA A 482 6.32 -1.79 -13.61
CA ALA A 482 7.66 -2.25 -13.22
C ALA A 482 8.11 -3.56 -13.90
N ARG A 483 7.36 -4.06 -14.89
CA ARG A 483 7.65 -5.27 -15.68
C ARG A 483 7.75 -6.57 -14.86
N LYS A 484 7.21 -6.58 -13.64
CA LYS A 484 7.14 -7.74 -12.72
C LYS A 484 5.89 -8.60 -13.00
N PHE A 485 5.69 -8.98 -14.26
CA PHE A 485 4.45 -9.61 -14.76
C PHE A 485 4.02 -10.87 -13.98
N ASN A 486 4.96 -11.76 -13.66
CA ASN A 486 4.64 -12.98 -12.91
C ASN A 486 4.12 -12.68 -11.49
N LYS A 487 4.63 -11.63 -10.85
CA LYS A 487 4.15 -11.20 -9.52
C LYS A 487 2.78 -10.54 -9.66
N ALA A 488 2.58 -9.70 -10.68
CA ALA A 488 1.27 -9.11 -10.98
C ALA A 488 0.21 -10.19 -11.19
N ILE A 489 0.48 -11.21 -12.02
CA ILE A 489 -0.44 -12.34 -12.26
C ILE A 489 -0.83 -13.04 -10.95
N ARG A 490 0.12 -13.29 -10.05
CA ARG A 490 -0.18 -13.94 -8.75
C ARG A 490 -1.11 -13.08 -7.89
N VAL A 491 -0.75 -11.81 -7.69
CA VAL A 491 -1.54 -10.87 -6.87
C VAL A 491 -2.95 -10.69 -7.42
N LEU A 492 -3.07 -10.53 -8.74
CA LEU A 492 -4.36 -10.28 -9.40
C LEU A 492 -5.26 -11.52 -9.34
N ASN A 493 -4.71 -12.72 -9.53
CA ASN A 493 -5.47 -13.96 -9.34
C ASN A 493 -5.95 -14.13 -7.88
N GLU A 494 -5.12 -13.80 -6.89
CA GLU A 494 -5.55 -13.82 -5.48
C GLU A 494 -6.65 -12.80 -5.19
N THR A 495 -6.59 -11.64 -5.83
CA THR A 495 -7.62 -10.60 -5.72
C THR A 495 -8.94 -11.08 -6.31
N LEU A 496 -8.91 -11.66 -7.52
CA LEU A 496 -10.10 -12.16 -8.22
C LEU A 496 -10.73 -13.39 -7.56
N LYS A 497 -9.99 -14.15 -6.75
CA LYS A 497 -10.58 -15.20 -5.89
C LYS A 497 -11.54 -14.63 -4.84
N LYS A 498 -11.29 -13.41 -4.36
CA LYS A 498 -12.07 -12.75 -3.29
C LYS A 498 -13.11 -11.77 -3.84
N ALA A 499 -12.76 -11.06 -4.91
CA ALA A 499 -13.65 -10.15 -5.62
C ALA A 499 -13.75 -10.61 -7.08
N PRO A 500 -14.56 -11.66 -7.36
CA PRO A 500 -14.76 -12.15 -8.72
C PRO A 500 -15.23 -10.99 -9.59
N THR A 501 -14.70 -10.91 -10.81
CA THR A 501 -15.07 -9.90 -11.81
C THR A 501 -14.71 -8.45 -11.49
N TYR A 502 -13.84 -8.18 -10.50
CA TYR A 502 -13.42 -6.81 -10.20
C TYR A 502 -12.74 -6.14 -11.41
N PRO A 503 -13.29 -5.04 -11.99
CA PRO A 503 -12.92 -4.58 -13.33
C PRO A 503 -11.44 -4.25 -13.52
N VAL A 504 -10.85 -3.51 -12.57
CA VAL A 504 -9.43 -3.12 -12.63
C VAL A 504 -8.51 -4.35 -12.56
N ALA A 505 -8.86 -5.33 -11.74
CA ALA A 505 -8.08 -6.56 -11.60
C ALA A 505 -8.16 -7.42 -12.87
N LEU A 506 -9.34 -7.56 -13.48
CA LEU A 506 -9.50 -8.24 -14.77
C LEU A 506 -8.71 -7.52 -15.86
N SER A 507 -8.82 -6.18 -15.95
CA SER A 507 -8.14 -5.38 -16.96
C SER A 507 -6.62 -5.50 -16.88
N THR A 508 -6.08 -5.51 -15.67
CA THR A 508 -4.63 -5.63 -15.45
C THR A 508 -4.16 -7.05 -15.71
N LEU A 509 -4.95 -8.07 -15.33
CA LEU A 509 -4.57 -9.47 -15.48
C LEU A 509 -4.51 -9.87 -16.95
N ARG A 510 -5.48 -9.46 -17.79
CA ARG A 510 -5.42 -9.70 -19.23
C ARG A 510 -4.19 -9.05 -19.87
N THR A 511 -3.79 -7.86 -19.41
CA THR A 511 -2.57 -7.20 -19.88
C THR A 511 -1.34 -7.98 -19.46
N ALA A 512 -1.26 -8.43 -18.21
CA ALA A 512 -0.14 -9.23 -17.73
C ALA A 512 0.00 -10.56 -18.49
N TYR A 513 -1.12 -11.23 -18.82
CA TYR A 513 -1.11 -12.42 -19.67
C TYR A 513 -0.69 -12.10 -21.10
N HIS A 514 -1.20 -11.02 -21.69
CA HIS A 514 -0.79 -10.55 -23.02
C HIS A 514 0.72 -10.32 -23.10
N MET A 515 1.30 -9.58 -22.14
CA MET A 515 2.75 -9.31 -22.09
C MET A 515 3.60 -10.58 -21.86
N LYS A 516 2.99 -11.67 -21.38
CA LYS A 516 3.62 -12.98 -21.22
C LYS A 516 3.34 -13.92 -22.38
N SER A 517 2.72 -13.44 -23.46
CA SER A 517 2.26 -14.24 -24.61
C SER A 517 1.32 -15.40 -24.23
N ARG A 518 0.65 -15.27 -23.08
CA ARG A 518 -0.34 -16.22 -22.56
C ARG A 518 -1.73 -15.85 -23.10
N TYR A 519 -1.87 -15.91 -24.42
CA TYR A 519 -3.01 -15.34 -25.14
C TYR A 519 -4.33 -16.07 -24.86
N ALA A 520 -4.29 -17.39 -24.65
CA ALA A 520 -5.47 -18.16 -24.27
C ALA A 520 -6.03 -17.68 -22.93
N GLU A 521 -5.18 -17.55 -21.91
CA GLU A 521 -5.61 -17.04 -20.60
C GLU A 521 -6.05 -15.58 -20.67
N ALA A 522 -5.38 -14.73 -21.46
CA ALA A 522 -5.80 -13.35 -21.68
C ALA A 522 -7.22 -13.27 -22.29
N LEU A 523 -7.53 -14.15 -23.24
CA LEU A 523 -8.81 -14.19 -23.93
C LEU A 523 -9.95 -14.67 -23.02
N GLU A 524 -9.68 -15.62 -22.12
CA GLU A 524 -10.67 -16.03 -21.11
C GLU A 524 -11.01 -14.88 -20.15
N ILE A 525 -10.02 -14.07 -19.76
CA ILE A 525 -10.28 -12.87 -18.94
C ILE A 525 -11.09 -11.83 -19.73
N TRP A 526 -10.85 -11.68 -21.04
CA TRP A 526 -11.69 -10.83 -21.90
C TRP A 526 -13.14 -11.31 -21.92
N LYS A 527 -13.39 -12.60 -22.16
CA LYS A 527 -14.74 -13.19 -22.18
C LYS A 527 -15.44 -12.98 -20.82
N LEU A 528 -14.76 -13.33 -19.72
CA LEU A 528 -15.28 -13.15 -18.36
C LEU A 528 -15.69 -11.70 -18.06
N SER A 529 -14.91 -10.72 -18.55
CA SER A 529 -15.21 -9.29 -18.36
C SER A 529 -16.54 -8.88 -19.00
N TYR A 530 -16.86 -9.42 -20.18
CA TYR A 530 -18.11 -9.12 -20.89
C TYR A 530 -19.28 -10.00 -20.45
N GLU A 531 -19.02 -11.22 -19.98
CA GLU A 531 -20.03 -12.05 -19.31
C GLU A 531 -20.52 -11.38 -18.02
N ALA A 532 -19.62 -10.81 -17.21
CA ALA A 532 -19.98 -10.05 -16.01
C ALA A 532 -20.85 -8.82 -16.33
N LYS A 533 -20.62 -8.19 -17.49
CA LYS A 533 -21.44 -7.09 -18.02
C LYS A 533 -22.74 -7.55 -18.68
N LYS A 534 -23.02 -8.85 -18.72
CA LYS A 534 -24.18 -9.47 -19.39
C LYS A 534 -24.26 -9.10 -20.87
N ASP A 535 -23.12 -9.11 -21.55
CA ASP A 535 -22.98 -8.72 -22.96
C ASP A 535 -22.63 -9.92 -23.86
N PRO A 536 -23.63 -10.75 -24.23
CA PRO A 536 -23.39 -11.96 -25.02
C PRO A 536 -22.88 -11.67 -26.43
N LEU A 537 -23.20 -10.50 -27.00
CA LEU A 537 -22.74 -10.10 -28.33
C LEU A 537 -21.24 -9.83 -28.33
N ALA A 538 -20.70 -9.19 -27.29
CA ALA A 538 -19.25 -9.00 -27.16
C ALA A 538 -18.50 -10.31 -26.95
N VAL A 539 -19.07 -11.23 -26.15
CA VAL A 539 -18.50 -12.58 -25.97
C VAL A 539 -18.49 -13.35 -27.28
N GLU A 540 -19.56 -13.27 -28.08
CA GLU A 540 -19.60 -13.92 -29.38
C GLU A 540 -18.66 -13.26 -30.39
N ALA A 541 -18.50 -11.94 -30.38
CA ALA A 541 -17.52 -11.25 -31.24
C ALA A 541 -16.09 -11.75 -30.95
N LEU A 542 -15.73 -11.88 -29.67
CA LEU A 542 -14.46 -12.48 -29.24
C LEU A 542 -14.30 -13.92 -29.76
N ARG A 543 -15.31 -14.78 -29.57
CA ARG A 543 -15.27 -16.18 -30.03
C ARG A 543 -15.21 -16.30 -31.55
N ALA A 544 -15.96 -15.46 -32.28
CA ALA A 544 -15.96 -15.44 -33.73
C ALA A 544 -14.60 -15.03 -34.28
N GLY A 545 -13.99 -14.00 -33.69
CA GLY A 545 -12.66 -13.55 -34.08
C GLY A 545 -11.55 -14.54 -33.71
N GLU A 546 -11.70 -15.24 -32.58
CA GLU A 546 -10.81 -16.33 -32.19
C GLU A 546 -10.81 -17.46 -33.24
N ARG A 547 -11.99 -17.81 -33.78
CA ARG A 547 -12.11 -18.82 -34.83
C ARG A 547 -11.49 -18.40 -36.17
N THR A 548 -11.45 -17.10 -36.48
CA THR A 548 -10.93 -16.62 -37.77
C THR A 548 -9.42 -16.41 -37.75
N ASN A 549 -8.88 -15.76 -36.71
CA ASN A 549 -7.46 -15.38 -36.66
C ASN A 549 -6.89 -15.42 -35.23
N GLY A 550 -7.39 -16.34 -34.39
CA GLY A 550 -6.91 -16.51 -33.03
C GLY A 550 -7.06 -15.25 -32.17
N TYR A 551 -6.09 -15.01 -31.30
CA TYR A 551 -6.14 -13.89 -30.35
C TYR A 551 -6.25 -12.51 -31.03
N PRO A 552 -5.44 -12.15 -32.05
CA PRO A 552 -5.64 -10.90 -32.79
C PRO A 552 -7.04 -10.76 -33.38
N GLY A 553 -7.54 -11.79 -34.05
CA GLY A 553 -8.88 -11.77 -34.64
C GLY A 553 -9.98 -11.54 -33.61
N ALA A 554 -9.86 -12.15 -32.43
CA ALA A 554 -10.80 -11.94 -31.32
C ALA A 554 -10.89 -10.47 -30.92
N LEU A 555 -9.74 -9.80 -30.78
CA LEU A 555 -9.66 -8.40 -30.38
C LEU A 555 -10.14 -7.45 -31.47
N GLU A 556 -9.82 -7.73 -32.74
CA GLU A 556 -10.29 -6.94 -33.89
C GLU A 556 -11.80 -7.02 -34.04
N ASN A 557 -12.40 -8.19 -33.91
CA ASN A 557 -13.86 -8.35 -33.96
C ASN A 557 -14.55 -7.63 -32.79
N LEU A 558 -13.98 -7.72 -31.59
CA LEU A 558 -14.50 -6.95 -30.45
C LEU A 558 -14.38 -5.44 -30.71
N ALA A 559 -13.25 -4.96 -31.26
CA ALA A 559 -13.07 -3.56 -31.61
C ALA A 559 -14.12 -3.10 -32.63
N ALA A 560 -14.37 -3.88 -33.69
CA ALA A 560 -15.39 -3.59 -34.69
C ALA A 560 -16.80 -3.49 -34.08
N LEU A 561 -17.16 -4.40 -33.17
CA LEU A 561 -18.42 -4.33 -32.43
C LEU A 561 -18.52 -3.04 -31.60
N LEU A 562 -17.47 -2.68 -30.88
CA LEU A 562 -17.44 -1.47 -30.06
C LEU A 562 -17.51 -0.19 -30.90
N ILE A 563 -16.88 -0.17 -32.07
CA ILE A 563 -17.00 0.93 -33.04
C ILE A 563 -18.46 1.06 -33.50
N ALA A 564 -19.11 -0.02 -33.91
CA ALA A 564 -20.52 0.02 -34.33
C ALA A 564 -21.46 0.51 -33.20
N ARG A 565 -21.12 0.24 -31.94
CA ARG A 565 -21.88 0.74 -30.78
C ARG A 565 -21.63 2.20 -30.46
N SER A 566 -20.47 2.74 -30.86
CA SER A 566 -20.12 4.14 -30.60
C SER A 566 -21.08 5.14 -31.27
N ASP A 567 -21.87 4.69 -32.26
CA ASP A 567 -22.92 5.48 -32.90
C ASP A 567 -24.17 5.68 -32.01
N THR A 568 -24.36 4.84 -31.00
CA THR A 568 -25.59 4.82 -30.17
C THR A 568 -25.33 4.92 -28.67
N SER A 569 -24.10 4.72 -28.23
CA SER A 569 -23.69 4.76 -26.82
C SER A 569 -22.25 5.27 -26.72
N TYR A 570 -21.93 5.94 -25.62
CA TYR A 570 -20.54 6.39 -25.42
C TYR A 570 -19.62 5.18 -25.21
N ILE A 571 -18.63 5.05 -26.09
CA ILE A 571 -17.55 4.06 -25.99
C ILE A 571 -16.24 4.82 -26.00
N THR A 572 -15.36 4.54 -25.04
CA THR A 572 -14.11 5.28 -24.93
C THR A 572 -13.18 4.93 -26.09
N PRO A 573 -12.64 5.92 -26.83
CA PRO A 573 -11.69 5.66 -27.91
C PRO A 573 -10.44 4.89 -27.43
N TRP A 574 -10.03 5.09 -26.17
CA TRP A 574 -8.95 4.33 -25.54
C TRP A 574 -9.21 2.82 -25.57
N GLN A 575 -10.42 2.39 -25.23
CA GLN A 575 -10.76 0.97 -25.20
C GLN A 575 -10.55 0.32 -26.58
N ILE A 576 -10.97 1.00 -27.65
CA ILE A 576 -10.80 0.54 -29.04
C ILE A 576 -9.32 0.54 -29.43
N ALA A 577 -8.59 1.61 -29.11
CA ALA A 577 -7.16 1.71 -29.39
C ALA A 577 -6.37 0.55 -28.76
N THR A 578 -6.65 0.22 -27.50
CA THR A 578 -5.93 -0.83 -26.79
C THR A 578 -6.26 -2.25 -27.29
N LEU A 579 -7.41 -2.44 -27.95
CA LEU A 579 -7.74 -3.70 -28.64
C LEU A 579 -6.90 -3.86 -29.90
N TYR A 580 -6.84 -2.83 -30.74
CA TYR A 580 -6.01 -2.85 -31.95
C TYR A 580 -4.52 -2.95 -31.64
N THR A 581 -4.06 -2.27 -30.59
CA THR A 581 -2.67 -2.37 -30.11
C THR A 581 -2.32 -3.83 -29.81
N ARG A 582 -3.16 -4.52 -29.02
CA ARG A 582 -2.94 -5.94 -28.67
C ARG A 582 -3.14 -6.91 -29.84
N ALA A 583 -3.88 -6.50 -30.87
CA ALA A 583 -4.01 -7.26 -32.11
C ALA A 583 -2.80 -7.09 -33.05
N GLY A 584 -1.90 -6.14 -32.77
CA GLY A 584 -0.77 -5.80 -33.64
C GLY A 584 -1.15 -4.91 -34.83
N ASN A 585 -2.32 -4.26 -34.79
CA ASN A 585 -2.78 -3.35 -35.83
C ASN A 585 -2.39 -1.91 -35.48
N GLU A 586 -1.13 -1.55 -35.76
CA GLU A 586 -0.51 -0.29 -35.34
C GLU A 586 -1.20 0.95 -35.93
N GLU A 587 -1.60 0.89 -37.21
CA GLU A 587 -2.31 2.00 -37.87
C GLU A 587 -3.64 2.33 -37.19
N MET A 588 -4.45 1.31 -36.93
CA MET A 588 -5.73 1.52 -36.23
C MET A 588 -5.50 1.89 -34.76
N ALA A 589 -4.50 1.32 -34.10
CA ALA A 589 -4.13 1.68 -32.74
C ALA A 589 -3.83 3.18 -32.63
N ILE A 590 -2.93 3.71 -33.47
CA ILE A 590 -2.54 5.12 -33.46
C ILE A 590 -3.72 6.03 -33.81
N SER A 591 -4.52 5.70 -34.83
CA SER A 591 -5.69 6.49 -35.19
C SER A 591 -6.68 6.62 -34.02
N TRP A 592 -6.93 5.52 -33.30
CA TRP A 592 -7.81 5.54 -32.12
C TRP A 592 -7.16 6.19 -30.89
N LEU A 593 -5.84 6.13 -30.74
CA LEU A 593 -5.14 6.90 -29.71
C LEU A 593 -5.24 8.41 -29.94
N GLN A 594 -5.14 8.87 -31.20
CA GLN A 594 -5.37 10.28 -31.54
C GLN A 594 -6.81 10.72 -31.24
N LYS A 595 -7.79 9.85 -31.49
CA LYS A 595 -9.18 10.08 -31.07
C LYS A 595 -9.33 10.12 -29.54
N ALA A 596 -8.62 9.26 -28.80
CA ALA A 596 -8.63 9.26 -27.34
C ALA A 596 -8.04 10.56 -26.77
N TYR A 597 -6.94 11.04 -27.36
CA TYR A 597 -6.36 12.34 -27.02
C TYR A 597 -7.37 13.48 -27.28
N ALA A 598 -7.96 13.53 -28.47
CA ALA A 598 -8.95 14.55 -28.83
C ALA A 598 -10.20 14.51 -27.92
N ALA A 599 -10.61 13.32 -27.49
CA ALA A 599 -11.72 13.10 -26.56
C ALA A 599 -11.37 13.39 -25.09
N ARG A 600 -10.10 13.71 -24.78
CA ARG A 600 -9.57 13.84 -23.42
C ARG A 600 -9.87 12.61 -22.55
N ASP A 601 -9.61 11.43 -23.10
CA ASP A 601 -9.81 10.17 -22.39
C ASP A 601 -8.97 10.12 -21.11
N ASN A 602 -9.59 9.69 -20.01
CA ASN A 602 -8.98 9.68 -18.69
C ASN A 602 -7.81 8.69 -18.55
N ASN A 603 -7.62 7.77 -19.51
CA ASN A 603 -6.50 6.83 -19.50
C ASN A 603 -5.27 7.30 -20.27
N ILE A 604 -5.35 8.44 -20.98
CA ILE A 604 -4.22 9.04 -21.71
C ILE A 604 -2.93 9.17 -20.89
N PRO A 605 -2.96 9.53 -19.58
CA PRO A 605 -1.75 9.58 -18.76
C PRO A 605 -0.93 8.29 -18.75
N TYR A 606 -1.54 7.14 -19.04
CA TYR A 606 -0.86 5.85 -19.01
C TYR A 606 -0.12 5.52 -20.32
N LEU A 607 -0.22 6.33 -21.39
CA LEU A 607 0.50 6.10 -22.65
C LEU A 607 2.02 5.92 -22.43
N GLY A 608 2.57 6.72 -21.52
CA GLY A 608 4.01 6.77 -21.23
C GLY A 608 4.53 5.52 -20.53
N VAL A 609 3.67 4.74 -19.89
CA VAL A 609 4.08 3.67 -18.96
C VAL A 609 3.46 2.29 -19.26
N ASP A 610 2.30 2.22 -19.92
CA ASP A 610 1.64 0.94 -20.19
C ASP A 610 2.44 0.10 -21.21
N PRO A 611 2.86 -1.11 -20.84
CA PRO A 611 3.69 -1.99 -21.67
C PRO A 611 3.02 -2.44 -22.97
N ILE A 612 1.70 -2.33 -23.12
CA ILE A 612 1.04 -2.72 -24.38
C ILE A 612 1.46 -1.83 -25.55
N PHE A 613 1.86 -0.58 -25.27
CA PHE A 613 2.26 0.38 -26.29
C PHE A 613 3.74 0.29 -26.66
N ASP A 614 4.49 -0.68 -26.12
CA ASP A 614 5.89 -0.90 -26.49
C ASP A 614 6.08 -1.05 -28.01
N ILE A 615 5.10 -1.66 -28.69
CA ILE A 615 5.11 -1.82 -30.15
C ILE A 615 4.99 -0.50 -30.92
N LEU A 616 4.50 0.57 -30.28
CA LEU A 616 4.27 1.88 -30.89
C LEU A 616 5.35 2.91 -30.53
N ARG A 617 6.30 2.57 -29.63
CA ARG A 617 7.27 3.54 -29.08
C ARG A 617 8.11 4.21 -30.16
N GLU A 618 8.46 3.51 -31.23
CA GLU A 618 9.28 4.07 -32.32
C GLU A 618 8.45 4.85 -33.36
N ASP A 619 7.11 4.82 -33.29
CA ASP A 619 6.28 5.55 -34.26
C ASP A 619 6.28 7.06 -33.97
N PRO A 620 6.65 7.93 -34.93
CA PRO A 620 6.69 9.38 -34.73
C PRO A 620 5.35 9.99 -34.31
N ARG A 621 4.22 9.40 -34.72
CA ARG A 621 2.87 9.85 -34.35
C ARG A 621 2.59 9.54 -32.88
N PHE A 622 3.09 8.41 -32.37
CA PHE A 622 2.97 8.05 -30.95
C PHE A 622 3.86 8.94 -30.08
N GLN A 623 5.10 9.19 -30.50
CA GLN A 623 6.00 10.14 -29.83
C GLN A 623 5.39 11.54 -29.76
N ASN A 624 4.77 12.02 -30.84
CA ASN A 624 4.08 13.30 -30.83
C ASN A 624 2.89 13.34 -29.85
N LEU A 625 2.15 12.23 -29.69
CA LEU A 625 1.10 12.15 -28.68
C LEU A 625 1.68 12.28 -27.26
N LEU A 626 2.79 11.60 -26.96
CA LEU A 626 3.45 11.69 -25.65
C LEU A 626 3.90 13.13 -25.34
N GLU A 627 4.43 13.86 -26.33
CA GLU A 627 4.81 15.28 -26.18
C GLU A 627 3.58 16.15 -25.89
N GLN A 628 2.48 15.94 -26.62
CA GLN A 628 1.25 16.73 -26.47
C GLN A 628 0.61 16.60 -25.09
N VAL A 629 0.89 15.52 -24.37
CA VAL A 629 0.34 15.25 -23.03
C VAL A 629 1.39 15.39 -21.93
N ASN A 630 2.54 16.01 -22.21
CA ASN A 630 3.62 16.25 -21.24
C ASN A 630 4.22 14.99 -20.59
N LEU A 631 4.17 13.84 -21.28
CA LEU A 631 4.77 12.60 -20.77
C LEU A 631 6.25 12.49 -21.11
N ILE A 632 6.69 13.16 -22.17
CA ILE A 632 8.08 13.25 -22.56
C ILE A 632 8.47 14.71 -22.76
N SER A 633 9.68 15.07 -22.34
CA SER A 633 10.21 16.40 -22.61
C SER A 633 10.93 16.37 -23.97
N PRO A 634 10.81 17.43 -24.81
CA PRO A 634 11.61 17.57 -26.03
C PRO A 634 13.13 17.53 -25.80
N LYS A 635 13.59 17.52 -24.54
CA LYS A 635 14.99 17.60 -24.12
C LYS A 635 15.53 16.32 -23.47
N ASP A 636 14.74 15.26 -23.30
CA ASP A 636 15.21 14.02 -22.68
C ASP A 636 14.81 12.79 -23.53
N PRO A 637 15.66 12.36 -24.47
CA PRO A 637 15.33 11.36 -25.48
C PRO A 637 15.51 9.90 -25.01
N HIS A 638 15.68 9.64 -23.71
CA HIS A 638 15.91 8.29 -23.18
C HIS A 638 14.71 7.78 -22.40
N LEU A 639 13.73 7.24 -23.14
CA LEU A 639 12.64 6.41 -22.64
C LEU A 639 12.59 5.06 -23.33
#